data_AF-A0A507AHB6-F1
#
_entry.id   AF-A0A507AHB6-F1
#
_cell.length_a   1.000
_cell.length_b   1.000
_cell.length_c   1.000
_cell.angle_alpha   90.00
_cell.angle_beta   90.00
_cell.angle_gamma   90.00
#
_symmetry.space_group_name_H-M   'P 1'
#
loop_
_entity.id
_entity.type
_entity.pdbx_description
1 polymer ?
#
loop_
_entity_poly.entity_id
_entity_poly.type
_entity_poly.pdbx_seq_one_letter_code
_entity_poly.pdbx_strand_id
1 'polypeptide(L)'
;MSYAEYDQAAGFPRTLIPAPKPVPTLTAGQTPMMISSYPPLSQVTQIRESEAKFWVLLEVDQSLAEESWQVALWHAGGGNNTASWTETVFQRSTAGEEPVSLQGWSASTARLYFTSSLRVEGQLRFTVKFRQSPDVEWRWVRDEQGADDGIVIETADAVGRGSPSDLSSIIHDLNPSLKVRSAPSQCPGTELWSIETTVPRAVDDISSSTTIRLGLPWGKFLRWFALIRIWSPWLAPRHGKTKFALDKDGILCSFLNEHGQHLVLLAMSGLNDTLTVFQSGDDGNVMLKVRNDSATEATATVLAAVGTNFESANATVMYHARGLGSSIADSLTARISKELSAHPDDVRAEWMENWFDGLGYCTWNALGQRLTDEKIFKAVDALAKSNIKITNLIIDDNWQSIDYRGESQFQHGWKDFEAEPRGFPQGLKKTVEKLRKDHPNIQHVAVWHALLGYWGGISPEGKLAQTYKTIETVREDSKRRGLPLGGKVLIIAKEDVERFYDDAYRFLSSCGVDGVKTDAQFMIDMWESAKVRRELIKLYQDTWTISGLRYFSNKVISCMSQTPQIMLYSQLPSNRPAVVLRNSDDYFPEIPDSHPWHIWTNAHNSLFTQHLNVLPDWDMFQTVHDYSSFHAAARCLSGGPIYVTDVPGEHNMDLIGQMTGITPRGKTVIFRPSVLGRAIHQYVGYHDNSLLLIGSFHGAAGRGTSFLGVFNISPQPLADLIPLASFPGVHSSQRYIVRAHTTGLTSRPLSPGSSTAILTAALGVRGYEILSAYPLTTFDRKTTGQLEVCNLGLVKKMTGAAAIVRSNYEVQHNGRILLDTSIKALGVLGVYISTLPEMDIGENFIATIQGQVIPPKTVTKSKIDQHILEVDIETAWNEMKLKPGWANEVQVKLFFDVI
;
A
#
# COMPACT_ATOMS: atom_id res chain seq x y z
N MET A 1 -23.01 27.68 25.55
CA MET A 1 -21.63 28.04 25.16
C MET A 1 -21.42 27.53 23.75
N SER A 2 -21.07 28.40 22.81
CA SER A 2 -20.73 27.99 21.44
C SER A 2 -19.36 27.31 21.48
N TYR A 3 -19.36 25.98 21.36
CA TYR A 3 -18.13 25.22 21.18
C TYR A 3 -17.61 25.50 19.76
N ALA A 4 -16.37 25.96 19.64
CA ALA A 4 -15.69 26.07 18.37
C ALA A 4 -15.62 24.68 17.74
N GLU A 5 -16.01 24.56 16.47
CA GLU A 5 -15.86 23.32 15.71
C GLU A 5 -14.37 23.01 15.58
N TYR A 6 -13.98 21.77 15.88
CA TYR A 6 -12.64 21.28 15.54
C TYR A 6 -12.53 21.28 14.02
N ASP A 7 -11.76 22.23 13.50
CA ASP A 7 -11.46 22.32 12.08
C ASP A 7 -10.57 21.12 11.69
N GLN A 8 -11.15 20.12 11.01
CA GLN A 8 -10.39 18.98 10.50
C GLN A 8 -9.25 19.43 9.58
N ALA A 9 -9.37 20.59 8.91
CA ALA A 9 -8.32 21.15 8.07
C ALA A 9 -7.15 21.74 8.88
N ALA A 10 -7.36 22.09 10.15
CA ALA A 10 -6.29 22.48 11.07
C ALA A 10 -5.43 21.29 11.53
N GLY A 11 -5.87 20.04 11.29
CA GLY A 11 -5.24 18.80 11.76
C GLY A 11 -4.09 18.25 10.92
N PHE A 12 -3.93 18.70 9.66
CA PHE A 12 -2.80 18.31 8.79
C PHE A 12 -1.72 19.40 8.79
N PRO A 13 -0.58 19.20 9.48
CA PRO A 13 0.54 20.09 9.35
C PRO A 13 1.09 20.01 7.92
N ARG A 14 1.10 21.12 7.18
CA ARG A 14 1.90 21.24 5.93
C ARG A 14 3.36 20.81 6.13
N THR A 15 3.87 20.88 7.36
CA THR A 15 5.22 20.43 7.76
C THR A 15 5.43 18.91 7.70
N LEU A 16 4.40 18.09 7.46
CA LEU A 16 4.54 16.65 7.25
C LEU A 16 5.15 16.33 5.88
N ILE A 17 4.80 17.13 4.88
CA ILE A 17 5.30 17.01 3.52
C ILE A 17 6.69 17.65 3.50
N PRO A 18 7.73 16.97 2.98
CA PRO A 18 9.03 17.58 2.77
C PRO A 18 8.89 18.88 1.97
N ALA A 19 9.77 19.86 2.20
CA ALA A 19 9.71 21.12 1.46
C ALA A 19 9.86 20.86 -0.06
N PRO A 20 9.02 21.51 -0.92
CA PRO A 20 9.10 21.32 -2.35
C PRO A 20 10.43 21.85 -2.92
N LYS A 21 10.89 21.24 -4.02
CA LYS A 21 11.99 21.81 -4.81
C LYS A 21 11.47 23.04 -5.59
N PRO A 22 12.31 24.05 -5.85
CA PRO A 22 11.95 25.15 -6.74
C PRO A 22 11.59 24.61 -8.13
N VAL A 23 10.49 25.08 -8.70
CA VAL A 23 10.12 24.76 -10.09
C VAL A 23 10.99 25.61 -11.02
N PRO A 24 11.63 25.03 -12.06
CA PRO A 24 12.35 25.81 -13.06
C PRO A 24 11.42 26.82 -13.74
N THR A 25 11.81 28.09 -13.79
CA THR A 25 11.09 29.12 -14.55
C THR A 25 11.41 28.95 -16.04
N LEU A 26 10.40 28.60 -16.84
CA LEU A 26 10.52 28.66 -18.31
C LEU A 26 10.82 30.09 -18.75
N THR A 27 11.74 30.25 -19.70
CA THR A 27 12.00 31.57 -20.28
C THR A 27 10.86 31.99 -21.21
N ALA A 28 10.52 33.29 -21.20
CA ALA A 28 9.40 33.82 -21.99
C ALA A 28 9.60 33.53 -23.49
N GLY A 29 8.64 32.79 -24.09
CA GLY A 29 8.64 32.45 -25.52
C GLY A 29 9.02 31.01 -25.87
N GLN A 30 9.43 30.18 -24.90
CA GLN A 30 9.67 28.74 -25.15
C GLN A 30 8.35 27.94 -25.12
N THR A 31 8.10 27.14 -26.16
CA THR A 31 7.00 26.17 -26.18
C THR A 31 7.30 25.04 -25.18
N PRO A 32 6.40 24.73 -24.22
CA PRO A 32 6.61 23.66 -23.28
C PRO A 32 6.66 22.32 -24.01
N MET A 33 7.69 21.50 -23.73
CA MET A 33 7.80 20.12 -24.21
C MET A 33 8.06 19.21 -23.03
N MET A 34 7.66 17.95 -23.16
CA MET A 34 7.93 16.95 -22.14
C MET A 34 8.89 15.90 -22.68
N ILE A 35 9.97 15.67 -21.95
CA ILE A 35 10.93 14.61 -22.26
C ILE A 35 10.96 13.61 -21.11
N SER A 36 10.98 12.33 -21.47
CA SER A 36 11.15 11.22 -20.55
C SER A 36 12.08 10.19 -21.16
N SER A 37 12.74 9.38 -20.34
CA SER A 37 13.69 8.36 -20.81
C SER A 37 13.54 7.05 -20.07
N TYR A 38 13.94 5.97 -20.73
CA TYR A 38 14.26 4.69 -20.10
C TYR A 38 15.71 4.33 -20.48
N PRO A 39 16.59 3.99 -19.53
CA PRO A 39 16.47 4.20 -18.09
C PRO A 39 16.07 5.64 -17.70
N PRO A 40 15.33 5.83 -16.59
CA PRO A 40 14.87 7.15 -16.16
C PRO A 40 15.99 8.07 -15.65
N LEU A 41 15.86 9.36 -15.97
CA LEU A 41 16.66 10.43 -15.36
C LEU A 41 16.36 10.54 -13.86
N SER A 42 17.28 11.15 -13.09
CA SER A 42 17.22 11.30 -11.62
C SER A 42 17.23 10.00 -10.80
N GLN A 43 17.12 8.84 -11.44
CA GLN A 43 16.99 7.53 -10.82
C GLN A 43 18.24 6.66 -11.05
N VAL A 44 18.28 5.52 -10.36
CA VAL A 44 19.31 4.48 -10.53
C VAL A 44 18.63 3.24 -11.09
N THR A 45 19.12 2.75 -12.22
CA THR A 45 18.61 1.56 -12.91
C THR A 45 19.68 0.48 -12.91
N GLN A 46 19.31 -0.72 -12.48
CA GLN A 46 20.19 -1.88 -12.50
C GLN A 46 19.87 -2.73 -13.72
N ILE A 47 20.91 -3.13 -14.46
CA ILE A 47 20.81 -4.02 -15.61
C ILE A 47 21.67 -5.26 -15.37
N ARG A 48 21.23 -6.39 -15.92
CA ARG A 48 21.97 -7.66 -15.80
C ARG A 48 22.96 -7.89 -16.94
N GLU A 49 22.71 -7.27 -18.08
CA GLU A 49 23.52 -7.40 -19.28
C GLU A 49 24.37 -6.13 -19.45
N SER A 50 25.54 -6.25 -20.07
CA SER A 50 26.43 -5.12 -20.32
C SER A 50 25.87 -4.16 -21.37
N GLU A 51 24.89 -4.57 -22.18
CA GLU A 51 24.25 -3.69 -23.16
C GLU A 51 22.94 -3.11 -22.59
N ALA A 52 22.89 -1.79 -22.44
CA ALA A 52 21.71 -1.06 -22.02
C ALA A 52 20.97 -0.46 -23.23
N LYS A 53 19.69 -0.78 -23.37
CA LYS A 53 18.81 -0.12 -24.34
C LYS A 53 18.27 1.17 -23.74
N PHE A 54 18.48 2.28 -24.45
CA PHE A 54 17.92 3.58 -24.13
C PHE A 54 16.73 3.91 -25.03
N TRP A 55 15.71 4.50 -24.43
CA TRP A 55 14.58 5.13 -25.10
C TRP A 55 14.40 6.54 -24.56
N VAL A 56 14.06 7.47 -25.44
CA VAL A 56 13.64 8.82 -25.07
C VAL A 56 12.32 9.10 -25.77
N LEU A 57 11.32 9.49 -24.98
CA LEU A 57 10.06 10.06 -25.43
C LEU A 57 10.20 11.58 -25.44
N LEU A 58 9.92 12.21 -26.57
CA LEU A 58 9.76 13.64 -26.71
C LEU A 58 8.31 13.95 -27.11
N GLU A 59 7.58 14.67 -26.26
CA GLU A 59 6.24 15.17 -26.57
C GLU A 59 6.30 16.64 -27.01
N VAL A 60 5.74 16.91 -28.19
CA VAL A 60 5.69 18.23 -28.82
C VAL A 60 4.29 18.52 -29.33
N ASP A 61 4.01 19.78 -29.66
CA ASP A 61 2.79 20.12 -30.40
C ASP A 61 2.76 19.38 -31.74
N GLN A 62 1.58 18.94 -32.18
CA GLN A 62 1.40 18.21 -33.43
C GLN A 62 1.92 18.99 -34.64
N SER A 63 1.91 20.33 -34.61
CA SER A 63 2.47 21.18 -35.67
C SER A 63 3.99 21.05 -35.82
N LEU A 64 4.68 20.53 -34.80
CA LEU A 64 6.14 20.38 -34.75
C LEU A 64 6.58 18.92 -34.97
N ALA A 65 5.66 18.00 -35.28
CA ALA A 65 5.94 16.56 -35.38
C ALA A 65 6.89 16.19 -36.52
N GLU A 66 6.83 16.96 -37.61
CA GLU A 66 7.59 16.74 -38.86
C GLU A 66 8.96 17.44 -38.87
N GLU A 67 9.28 18.17 -37.81
CA GLU A 67 10.58 18.80 -37.66
C GLU A 67 11.71 17.76 -37.52
N SER A 68 12.93 18.15 -37.87
CA SER A 68 14.12 17.28 -37.87
C SER A 68 14.74 17.12 -36.48
N TRP A 69 13.90 16.79 -35.49
CA TRP A 69 14.29 16.69 -34.09
C TRP A 69 15.47 15.74 -33.90
N GLN A 70 16.44 16.19 -33.10
CA GLN A 70 17.57 15.39 -32.67
C GLN A 70 17.58 15.29 -31.15
N VAL A 71 17.83 14.08 -30.65
CA VAL A 71 18.01 13.78 -29.24
C VAL A 71 19.37 13.11 -29.09
N ALA A 72 20.11 13.46 -28.06
CA ALA A 72 21.38 12.83 -27.74
C ALA A 72 21.49 12.51 -26.25
N LEU A 73 22.10 11.36 -25.96
CA LEU A 73 22.58 11.04 -24.64
C LEU A 73 23.96 11.66 -24.46
N TRP A 74 24.11 12.40 -23.36
CA TRP A 74 25.41 12.82 -22.87
C TRP A 74 25.74 11.92 -21.69
N HIS A 75 26.82 11.14 -21.77
CA HIS A 75 27.10 10.11 -20.78
C HIS A 75 28.59 9.95 -20.48
N ALA A 76 28.90 9.44 -19.29
CA ALA A 76 30.25 9.14 -18.84
C ALA A 76 30.28 7.77 -18.15
N GLY A 77 31.19 6.91 -18.59
CA GLY A 77 31.45 5.59 -18.01
C GLY A 77 32.51 5.61 -16.92
N GLY A 78 32.40 4.73 -15.92
CA GLY A 78 33.33 4.61 -14.81
C GLY A 78 32.87 5.42 -13.58
N GLY A 79 32.90 4.79 -12.40
CA GLY A 79 32.33 5.33 -11.15
C GLY A 79 33.01 6.57 -10.55
N ASN A 80 34.00 7.17 -11.22
CA ASN A 80 34.69 8.38 -10.77
C ASN A 80 34.25 9.60 -11.60
N ASN A 81 34.05 10.75 -10.94
CA ASN A 81 33.71 12.05 -11.56
C ASN A 81 34.74 12.60 -12.56
N THR A 82 35.79 11.85 -12.88
CA THR A 82 36.91 12.23 -13.76
C THR A 82 36.79 11.69 -15.18
N ALA A 83 35.79 10.85 -15.47
CA ALA A 83 35.57 10.32 -16.81
C ALA A 83 35.10 11.44 -17.77
N SER A 84 35.67 11.46 -18.98
CA SER A 84 35.26 12.39 -20.03
C SER A 84 33.86 12.02 -20.50
N TRP A 85 32.93 12.98 -20.46
CA TRP A 85 31.60 12.79 -21.02
C TRP A 85 31.66 12.70 -22.54
N THR A 86 30.82 11.85 -23.10
CA THR A 86 30.73 11.56 -24.53
C THR A 86 29.28 11.73 -25.00
N GLU A 87 29.13 12.11 -26.27
CA GLU A 87 27.82 12.26 -26.91
C GLU A 87 27.48 10.99 -27.69
N THR A 88 26.22 10.59 -27.62
CA THR A 88 25.65 9.60 -28.53
C THR A 88 24.31 10.13 -29.02
N VAL A 89 24.25 10.52 -30.29
CA VAL A 89 23.02 10.96 -30.94
C VAL A 89 22.11 9.76 -31.17
N PHE A 90 20.86 9.86 -30.75
CA PHE A 90 19.87 8.80 -30.88
C PHE A 90 19.22 8.82 -32.25
N GLN A 91 18.81 7.63 -32.69
CA GLN A 91 18.03 7.48 -33.90
C GLN A 91 16.55 7.59 -33.58
N ARG A 92 15.79 8.31 -34.41
CA ARG A 92 14.33 8.29 -34.35
C ARG A 92 13.85 6.88 -34.67
N SER A 93 12.95 6.36 -33.85
CA SER A 93 12.41 5.02 -33.99
C SER A 93 11.63 4.87 -35.29
N THR A 94 11.68 3.67 -35.86
CA THR A 94 10.81 3.26 -36.96
C THR A 94 9.43 2.85 -36.42
N ALA A 95 8.40 2.99 -37.26
CA ALA A 95 7.04 2.59 -36.89
C ALA A 95 6.98 1.08 -36.60
N GLY A 96 6.41 0.70 -35.45
CA GLY A 96 6.21 -0.70 -35.04
C GLY A 96 7.21 -1.25 -34.02
N GLU A 97 8.33 -0.57 -33.78
CA GLU A 97 9.31 -0.93 -32.74
C GLU A 97 9.21 -0.06 -31.48
N GLU A 98 8.30 0.90 -31.49
CA GLU A 98 8.13 1.88 -30.43
C GLU A 98 7.58 1.27 -29.12
N PRO A 99 7.85 1.89 -27.96
CA PRO A 99 7.16 1.59 -26.71
C PRO A 99 5.64 1.60 -26.87
N VAL A 100 4.97 0.64 -26.22
CA VAL A 100 3.52 0.48 -26.32
C VAL A 100 2.82 1.59 -25.56
N SER A 101 1.88 2.27 -26.20
CA SER A 101 0.92 3.12 -25.50
C SER A 101 -0.45 2.46 -25.44
N LEU A 102 -1.08 2.55 -24.27
CA LEU A 102 -2.46 2.12 -24.01
C LEU A 102 -3.36 3.27 -23.55
N GLN A 103 -2.97 4.52 -23.78
CA GLN A 103 -3.71 5.71 -23.35
C GLN A 103 -4.40 6.41 -24.54
N GLY A 104 -5.52 7.06 -24.26
CA GLY A 104 -6.21 7.93 -25.23
C GLY A 104 -5.50 9.27 -25.33
N TRP A 105 -5.23 9.74 -26.54
CA TRP A 105 -4.34 10.87 -26.77
C TRP A 105 -5.04 12.10 -27.34
N SER A 106 -4.55 13.29 -26.98
CA SER A 106 -4.95 14.53 -27.65
C SER A 106 -4.44 14.54 -29.09
N ALA A 107 -5.28 14.97 -30.03
CA ALA A 107 -4.89 15.19 -31.42
C ALA A 107 -3.88 16.34 -31.60
N SER A 108 -3.66 17.15 -30.55
CA SER A 108 -2.74 18.31 -30.56
C SER A 108 -1.30 17.98 -30.16
N THR A 109 -0.99 16.74 -29.77
CA THR A 109 0.34 16.38 -29.24
C THR A 109 0.93 15.21 -30.02
N ALA A 110 2.12 15.40 -30.58
CA ALA A 110 2.92 14.36 -31.21
C ALA A 110 3.94 13.77 -30.24
N ARG A 111 4.14 12.45 -30.31
CA ARG A 111 5.14 11.71 -29.54
C ARG A 111 6.20 11.17 -30.47
N LEU A 112 7.44 11.54 -30.18
CA LEU A 112 8.59 11.13 -30.96
C LEU A 112 9.46 10.23 -30.08
N TYR A 113 9.69 9.01 -30.52
CA TYR A 113 10.55 8.07 -29.81
C TYR A 113 11.93 8.02 -30.45
N PHE A 114 12.94 8.07 -29.60
CA PHE A 114 14.34 7.98 -29.97
C PHE A 114 15.00 6.84 -29.22
N THR A 115 15.91 6.10 -29.86
CA THR A 115 16.56 4.96 -29.23
C THR A 115 18.02 4.82 -29.60
N SER A 116 18.79 4.24 -28.69
CA SER A 116 20.17 3.77 -28.91
C SER A 116 20.47 2.64 -27.93
N SER A 117 21.44 1.79 -28.26
CA SER A 117 22.04 0.85 -27.30
C SER A 117 23.43 1.33 -26.94
N LEU A 118 23.82 1.16 -25.67
CA LEU A 118 25.15 1.50 -25.19
C LEU A 118 25.67 0.40 -24.28
N ARG A 119 26.96 0.12 -24.40
CA ARG A 119 27.64 -0.76 -23.46
C ARG A 119 27.91 -0.01 -22.16
N VAL A 120 27.50 -0.60 -21.04
CA VAL A 120 27.74 -0.15 -19.67
C VAL A 120 28.74 -1.12 -19.06
N GLU A 121 29.89 -0.59 -18.64
CA GLU A 121 30.90 -1.36 -17.90
C GLU A 121 30.91 -0.86 -16.45
N GLY A 122 30.31 -1.64 -15.55
CA GLY A 122 30.14 -1.29 -14.14
C GLY A 122 29.10 -0.20 -13.88
N GLN A 123 29.39 1.05 -14.22
CA GLN A 123 28.48 2.19 -14.01
C GLN A 123 28.56 3.20 -15.15
N LEU A 124 27.39 3.69 -15.58
CA LEU A 124 27.21 4.80 -16.53
C LEU A 124 26.36 5.90 -15.88
N ARG A 125 26.82 7.15 -15.96
CA ARG A 125 26.02 8.33 -15.62
C ARG A 125 25.60 9.03 -16.91
N PHE A 126 24.37 9.50 -16.99
CA PHE A 126 23.86 10.10 -18.22
C PHE A 126 22.87 11.23 -17.96
N THR A 127 22.77 12.11 -18.94
CA THR A 127 21.70 13.09 -19.09
C THR A 127 21.29 13.17 -20.56
N VAL A 128 20.18 13.88 -20.84
CA VAL A 128 19.61 13.97 -22.18
C VAL A 128 19.60 15.42 -22.63
N LYS A 129 19.92 15.64 -23.91
CA LYS A 129 19.77 16.92 -24.61
C LYS A 129 19.07 16.73 -25.93
N PHE A 130 18.43 17.79 -26.42
CA PHE A 130 17.59 17.74 -27.60
C PHE A 130 17.57 19.08 -28.35
N ARG A 131 17.24 19.06 -29.64
CA ARG A 131 17.10 20.24 -30.50
C ARG A 131 16.13 19.99 -31.64
N GLN A 132 15.48 21.05 -32.12
CA GLN A 132 14.44 20.97 -33.16
C GLN A 132 15.01 20.62 -34.54
N SER A 133 16.21 21.11 -34.86
CA SER A 133 16.91 20.80 -36.10
C SER A 133 18.43 20.88 -35.89
N PRO A 134 19.25 20.38 -36.83
CA PRO A 134 20.71 20.45 -36.73
C PRO A 134 21.29 21.86 -36.59
N ASP A 135 20.56 22.87 -37.05
CA ASP A 135 20.99 24.28 -37.06
C ASP A 135 20.59 25.04 -35.79
N VAL A 136 19.81 24.42 -34.90
CA VAL A 136 19.39 25.00 -33.63
C VAL A 136 20.31 24.52 -32.50
N GLU A 137 20.53 25.36 -31.50
CA GLU A 137 21.33 25.01 -30.32
C GLU A 137 20.70 23.88 -29.51
N TRP A 138 21.55 23.07 -28.87
CA TRP A 138 21.12 22.02 -27.96
C TRP A 138 20.50 22.62 -26.69
N ARG A 139 19.38 22.04 -26.26
CA ARG A 139 18.76 22.29 -24.96
C ARG A 139 18.92 21.07 -24.06
N TRP A 140 19.07 21.29 -22.76
CA TRP A 140 19.26 20.22 -21.78
C TRP A 140 17.97 19.94 -21.03
N VAL A 141 17.65 18.65 -20.85
CA VAL A 141 16.47 18.24 -20.06
C VAL A 141 16.56 18.73 -18.62
N ARG A 142 17.78 18.79 -18.06
CA ARG A 142 18.03 19.35 -16.73
C ARG A 142 17.53 20.79 -16.61
N ASP A 143 17.79 21.61 -17.62
CA ASP A 143 17.47 23.04 -17.56
C ASP A 143 15.97 23.28 -17.78
N GLU A 144 15.33 22.46 -18.62
CA GLU A 144 13.91 22.59 -18.98
C GLU A 144 12.96 21.94 -17.96
N GLN A 145 13.34 20.82 -17.36
CA GLN A 145 12.47 20.02 -16.47
C GLN A 145 13.03 19.81 -15.05
N GLY A 146 14.24 20.32 -14.76
CA GLY A 146 14.87 20.17 -13.45
C GLY A 146 15.35 18.75 -13.12
N ALA A 147 15.49 17.89 -14.13
CA ALA A 147 15.89 16.50 -13.93
C ALA A 147 17.39 16.36 -13.65
N ASP A 148 17.74 15.59 -12.61
CA ASP A 148 19.10 15.18 -12.31
C ASP A 148 19.57 14.05 -13.27
N ASP A 149 20.87 13.76 -13.25
CA ASP A 149 21.44 12.67 -14.05
C ASP A 149 20.86 11.30 -13.65
N GLY A 150 20.62 10.47 -14.66
CA GLY A 150 20.34 9.05 -14.48
C GLY A 150 21.63 8.26 -14.25
N ILE A 151 21.52 7.13 -13.56
CA ILE A 151 22.63 6.21 -13.32
C ILE A 151 22.21 4.80 -13.75
N VAL A 152 23.01 4.16 -14.59
CA VAL A 152 22.86 2.75 -14.93
C VAL A 152 24.00 1.96 -14.29
N ILE A 153 23.67 0.84 -13.63
CA ILE A 153 24.63 -0.05 -12.98
C ILE A 153 24.49 -1.44 -13.59
N GLU A 154 25.61 -1.99 -14.07
CA GLU A 154 25.69 -3.37 -14.49
C GLU A 154 25.94 -4.26 -13.26
N THR A 155 25.02 -5.19 -12.99
CA THR A 155 25.07 -6.04 -11.78
C THR A 155 25.56 -7.46 -12.04
N ALA A 156 26.00 -7.79 -13.27
CA ALA A 156 26.47 -9.13 -13.65
C ALA A 156 27.57 -9.65 -12.71
N ASP A 157 28.50 -8.77 -12.31
CA ASP A 157 29.64 -9.10 -11.43
C ASP A 157 29.30 -9.13 -9.94
N ALA A 158 28.17 -8.56 -9.51
CA ALA A 158 27.79 -8.52 -8.09
C ALA A 158 27.48 -9.92 -7.53
N VAL A 159 27.16 -10.88 -8.39
CA VAL A 159 26.92 -12.30 -8.04
C VAL A 159 28.25 -13.06 -7.85
N GLY A 160 29.36 -12.59 -8.42
CA GLY A 160 30.68 -13.23 -8.37
C GLY A 160 31.66 -12.62 -7.38
N ARG A 161 31.41 -11.41 -6.86
CA ARG A 161 32.18 -10.83 -5.75
C ARG A 161 31.78 -11.58 -4.48
N GLY A 162 32.70 -12.37 -3.94
CA GLY A 162 32.45 -13.23 -2.78
C GLY A 162 31.76 -12.49 -1.63
N SER A 163 30.91 -13.21 -0.90
CA SER A 163 30.17 -12.69 0.25
C SER A 163 31.08 -11.98 1.25
N PRO A 164 30.82 -10.71 1.63
CA PRO A 164 31.52 -10.08 2.73
C PRO A 164 31.35 -10.91 4.01
N SER A 165 32.41 -11.60 4.44
CA SER A 165 32.36 -12.40 5.67
C SER A 165 32.17 -11.56 6.94
N ASP A 166 32.40 -10.25 6.85
CA ASP A 166 32.38 -9.30 7.97
C ASP A 166 31.62 -8.01 7.63
N LEU A 167 30.77 -7.58 8.57
CA LEU A 167 29.99 -6.35 8.49
C LEU A 167 30.89 -5.10 8.42
N SER A 168 32.12 -5.15 8.93
CA SER A 168 33.07 -4.03 8.88
C SER A 168 33.44 -3.60 7.45
N SER A 169 33.35 -4.49 6.47
CA SER A 169 33.53 -4.17 5.04
C SER A 169 32.31 -3.47 4.41
N ILE A 170 31.16 -3.55 5.07
CA ILE A 170 29.89 -2.96 4.63
C ILE A 170 29.63 -1.64 5.35
N ILE A 171 30.00 -1.53 6.63
CA ILE A 171 29.82 -0.32 7.43
C ILE A 171 31.21 0.24 7.78
N HIS A 172 31.58 1.33 7.11
CA HIS A 172 32.82 2.04 7.37
C HIS A 172 32.79 2.68 8.75
N ASP A 173 33.93 2.66 9.45
CA ASP A 173 34.05 3.06 10.86
C ASP A 173 33.01 2.38 11.77
N LEU A 174 32.73 1.10 11.52
CA LEU A 174 31.86 0.30 12.39
C LEU A 174 32.36 0.39 13.83
N ASN A 175 31.48 0.83 14.74
CA ASN A 175 31.87 1.10 16.11
C ASN A 175 32.30 -0.20 16.83
N PRO A 176 33.55 -0.27 17.35
CA PRO A 176 34.10 -1.48 17.94
C PRO A 176 33.43 -1.90 19.26
N SER A 177 32.64 -1.02 19.89
CA SER A 177 31.87 -1.39 21.08
C SER A 177 30.61 -2.21 20.77
N LEU A 178 30.22 -2.29 19.50
CA LEU A 178 29.06 -3.06 19.05
C LEU A 178 29.44 -4.53 18.87
N LYS A 179 28.57 -5.42 19.34
CA LYS A 179 28.77 -6.85 19.21
C LYS A 179 28.03 -7.34 17.96
N VAL A 180 28.78 -7.77 16.96
CA VAL A 180 28.22 -8.23 15.68
C VAL A 180 28.28 -9.75 15.58
N ARG A 181 27.18 -10.34 15.12
CA ARG A 181 27.05 -11.78 14.89
C ARG A 181 26.40 -12.02 13.54
N SER A 182 27.04 -12.80 12.67
CA SER A 182 26.39 -13.27 11.44
C SER A 182 25.30 -14.29 11.77
N ALA A 183 24.27 -14.33 10.94
CA ALA A 183 23.17 -15.28 11.05
C ALA A 183 22.83 -15.86 9.66
N PRO A 184 22.31 -17.09 9.59
CA PRO A 184 21.87 -17.66 8.33
C PRO A 184 20.68 -16.86 7.77
N SER A 185 20.75 -16.51 6.49
CA SER A 185 19.64 -15.88 5.78
C SER A 185 18.65 -16.92 5.26
N GLN A 186 17.36 -16.58 5.30
CA GLN A 186 16.27 -17.37 4.70
C GLN A 186 15.96 -16.95 3.26
N CYS A 187 16.52 -15.83 2.79
CA CYS A 187 16.33 -15.34 1.43
C CYS A 187 17.60 -15.58 0.61
N PRO A 188 17.51 -16.24 -0.56
CA PRO A 188 18.66 -16.45 -1.43
C PRO A 188 19.36 -15.14 -1.82
N GLY A 189 20.69 -15.18 -1.96
CA GLY A 189 21.49 -14.03 -2.39
C GLY A 189 21.54 -12.88 -1.39
N THR A 190 21.32 -13.16 -0.10
CA THR A 190 21.42 -12.17 0.97
C THR A 190 22.23 -12.68 2.15
N GLU A 191 22.85 -11.74 2.85
CA GLU A 191 23.62 -11.96 4.07
C GLU A 191 23.02 -11.16 5.22
N LEU A 192 23.22 -11.62 6.45
CA LEU A 192 22.49 -11.13 7.62
C LEU A 192 23.38 -11.09 8.86
N TRP A 193 23.24 -10.00 9.63
CA TRP A 193 23.89 -9.80 10.91
C TRP A 193 22.92 -9.29 11.96
N SER A 194 23.14 -9.72 13.20
CA SER A 194 22.60 -9.12 14.42
C SER A 194 23.69 -8.26 15.07
N ILE A 195 23.33 -7.03 15.42
CA ILE A 195 24.20 -6.02 16.03
C ILE A 195 23.63 -5.70 17.40
N GLU A 196 24.37 -6.02 18.45
CA GLU A 196 23.93 -5.89 19.83
C GLU A 196 24.72 -4.80 20.57
N THR A 197 24.03 -4.08 21.44
CA THR A 197 24.65 -3.18 22.41
C THR A 197 23.91 -3.23 23.74
N THR A 198 24.63 -2.93 24.81
CA THR A 198 24.12 -2.99 26.17
C THR A 198 23.75 -1.57 26.63
N VAL A 199 22.56 -1.43 27.21
CA VAL A 199 22.00 -0.15 27.63
C VAL A 199 21.69 -0.18 29.14
N PRO A 200 22.12 0.82 29.93
CA PRO A 200 21.89 0.86 31.37
C PRO A 200 20.42 0.72 31.74
N ARG A 201 20.14 0.29 32.97
CA ARG A 201 18.75 0.20 33.48
C ARG A 201 18.09 1.57 33.66
N ALA A 202 16.77 1.59 33.72
CA ALA A 202 16.00 2.71 34.27
C ALA A 202 16.30 2.92 35.76
N VAL A 203 16.33 4.17 36.21
CA VAL A 203 16.60 4.57 37.60
C VAL A 203 15.53 5.57 38.04
N ASP A 204 14.98 5.39 39.24
CA ASP A 204 13.97 6.29 39.82
C ASP A 204 12.78 6.57 38.90
N ASP A 205 12.31 5.53 38.20
CA ASP A 205 11.20 5.56 37.25
C ASP A 205 11.45 6.35 35.94
N ILE A 206 12.70 6.74 35.71
CA ILE A 206 13.15 7.44 34.50
C ILE A 206 13.93 6.45 33.63
N SER A 207 13.62 6.39 32.34
CA SER A 207 14.39 5.56 31.40
C SER A 207 15.83 6.01 31.30
N SER A 208 16.73 5.05 31.07
CA SER A 208 18.02 5.41 30.50
C SER A 208 17.88 5.62 29.00
N SER A 209 18.77 6.44 28.44
CA SER A 209 18.90 6.60 26.99
C SER A 209 20.38 6.57 26.62
N THR A 210 20.70 5.95 25.49
CA THR A 210 22.07 5.94 24.96
C THR A 210 22.05 6.18 23.46
N THR A 211 22.96 7.02 22.98
CA THR A 211 23.18 7.27 21.56
C THR A 211 24.55 6.74 21.16
N ILE A 212 24.60 5.89 20.13
CA ILE A 212 25.81 5.16 19.73
C ILE A 212 25.98 5.31 18.21
N ARG A 213 27.18 5.65 17.75
CA ARG A 213 27.49 5.62 16.31
C ARG A 213 27.50 4.18 15.83
N LEU A 214 26.78 3.88 14.75
CA LEU A 214 26.88 2.60 14.05
C LEU A 214 28.02 2.65 13.03
N GLY A 215 28.04 3.68 12.19
CA GLY A 215 29.02 3.87 11.12
C GLY A 215 28.37 4.35 9.82
N LEU A 216 29.13 4.37 8.73
CA LEU A 216 28.69 4.87 7.42
C LEU A 216 28.64 3.73 6.40
N PRO A 217 27.46 3.42 5.81
CA PRO A 217 27.35 2.39 4.77
C PRO A 217 28.34 2.60 3.62
N TRP A 218 29.24 1.64 3.44
CA TRP A 218 30.35 1.57 2.47
C TRP A 218 31.27 2.80 2.41
N GLY A 219 31.18 3.72 3.39
CA GLY A 219 31.81 5.04 3.32
C GLY A 219 31.20 5.99 2.27
N LYS A 220 30.51 5.46 1.25
CA LYS A 220 29.77 6.21 0.23
C LYS A 220 28.64 5.35 -0.35
N PHE A 221 27.53 5.99 -0.70
CA PHE A 221 26.36 5.36 -1.34
C PHE A 221 25.70 6.34 -2.32
N LEU A 222 24.84 5.82 -3.20
CA LEU A 222 24.15 6.59 -4.24
C LEU A 222 22.80 7.13 -3.79
N ARG A 223 22.04 6.32 -3.05
CA ARG A 223 20.69 6.62 -2.58
C ARG A 223 20.43 6.00 -1.22
N TRP A 224 19.51 6.60 -0.49
CA TRP A 224 18.97 6.01 0.73
C TRP A 224 17.46 6.24 0.85
N PHE A 225 16.83 5.34 1.60
CA PHE A 225 15.43 5.33 1.98
C PHE A 225 15.32 5.07 3.48
N ALA A 226 14.39 5.71 4.16
CA ALA A 226 14.07 5.38 5.55
C ALA A 226 12.57 5.50 5.81
N LEU A 227 12.07 4.66 6.70
CA LEU A 227 10.78 4.87 7.35
C LEU A 227 11.03 5.53 8.70
N ILE A 228 10.58 6.77 8.82
CA ILE A 228 10.68 7.56 10.04
C ILE A 228 9.38 7.54 10.83
N ARG A 229 9.49 7.78 12.12
CA ARG A 229 8.38 8.13 13.00
C ARG A 229 8.08 9.61 12.82
N ILE A 230 7.27 9.97 11.83
CA ILE A 230 6.95 11.38 11.53
C ILE A 230 6.39 12.08 12.77
N TRP A 231 5.65 11.32 13.57
CA TRP A 231 5.38 11.52 14.98
C TRP A 231 4.97 10.17 15.60
N SER A 232 4.54 10.17 16.85
CA SER A 232 4.36 8.94 17.65
C SER A 232 3.50 7.83 17.02
N PRO A 233 2.34 8.12 16.37
CA PRO A 233 1.47 7.07 15.81
C PRO A 233 1.78 6.62 14.38
N TRP A 234 2.48 7.44 13.58
CA TRP A 234 2.57 7.23 12.13
C TRP A 234 4.00 7.15 11.63
N LEU A 235 4.18 6.29 10.64
CA LEU A 235 5.38 6.23 9.82
C LEU A 235 5.24 7.11 8.59
N ALA A 236 6.37 7.63 8.10
CA ALA A 236 6.45 8.26 6.81
C ALA A 236 7.79 7.97 6.12
N PRO A 237 7.83 7.97 4.78
CA PRO A 237 9.06 7.78 4.04
C PRO A 237 9.95 9.04 4.05
N ARG A 238 11.27 8.82 4.04
CA ARG A 238 12.32 9.79 3.75
C ARG A 238 13.29 9.19 2.76
N HIS A 239 13.84 10.03 1.90
CA HIS A 239 14.75 9.64 0.84
C HIS A 239 15.88 10.65 0.73
N GLY A 240 16.98 10.22 0.17
CA GLY A 240 18.04 11.13 -0.25
C GLY A 240 19.09 10.44 -1.09
N LYS A 241 20.16 11.19 -1.37
CA LYS A 241 21.22 10.79 -2.29
C LYS A 241 22.45 10.30 -1.53
N THR A 242 23.48 11.11 -1.44
CA THR A 242 24.82 10.71 -0.97
C THR A 242 25.12 11.08 0.49
N LYS A 243 24.25 11.86 1.14
CA LYS A 243 24.34 12.20 2.57
C LYS A 243 23.09 11.70 3.28
N PHE A 244 23.26 10.85 4.28
CA PHE A 244 22.16 10.35 5.12
C PHE A 244 21.79 11.42 6.14
N ALA A 245 20.53 11.85 6.13
CA ALA A 245 20.04 12.90 7.00
C ALA A 245 18.57 12.63 7.32
N LEU A 246 18.26 12.44 8.60
CA LEU A 246 16.90 12.24 9.08
C LEU A 246 16.43 13.47 9.86
N ASP A 247 15.21 13.91 9.58
CA ASP A 247 14.50 14.95 10.33
C ASP A 247 13.79 14.41 11.58
N LYS A 248 13.64 13.08 11.67
CA LYS A 248 12.96 12.33 12.75
C LYS A 248 13.61 10.95 12.95
N ASP A 249 13.27 10.29 14.05
CA ASP A 249 13.76 8.96 14.37
C ASP A 249 13.31 7.91 13.33
N GLY A 250 14.25 7.19 12.74
CA GLY A 250 14.04 6.11 11.77
C GLY A 250 13.83 4.74 12.42
N ILE A 251 13.10 3.84 11.77
CA ILE A 251 12.91 2.45 12.24
C ILE A 251 13.46 1.40 11.26
N LEU A 252 13.48 1.76 9.98
CA LEU A 252 14.01 0.99 8.88
C LEU A 252 14.80 1.97 8.01
N CYS A 253 16.04 1.63 7.67
CA CYS A 253 16.88 2.41 6.77
C CYS A 253 17.42 1.49 5.67
N SER A 254 17.52 1.98 4.44
CA SER A 254 18.13 1.27 3.35
C SER A 254 19.03 2.15 2.51
N PHE A 255 20.11 1.58 2.00
CA PHE A 255 21.14 2.27 1.24
C PHE A 255 21.47 1.47 -0.02
N LEU A 256 21.66 2.17 -1.14
CA LEU A 256 22.10 1.60 -2.42
C LEU A 256 23.52 2.08 -2.73
N ASN A 257 24.45 1.15 -2.90
CA ASN A 257 25.83 1.50 -3.26
C ASN A 257 26.04 1.61 -4.78
N GLU A 258 27.27 1.95 -5.18
CA GLU A 258 27.69 2.10 -6.58
C GLU A 258 27.80 0.77 -7.36
N HIS A 259 27.61 -0.37 -6.69
CA HIS A 259 27.66 -1.71 -7.26
C HIS A 259 26.27 -2.37 -7.34
N GLY A 260 25.19 -1.64 -7.05
CA GLY A 260 23.83 -2.17 -7.07
C GLY A 260 23.47 -3.01 -5.84
N GLN A 261 24.29 -3.01 -4.79
CA GLN A 261 23.97 -3.73 -3.55
C GLN A 261 23.14 -2.84 -2.63
N HIS A 262 22.23 -3.49 -1.92
CA HIS A 262 21.30 -2.89 -0.97
C HIS A 262 21.66 -3.32 0.43
N LEU A 263 21.86 -2.36 1.34
CA LEU A 263 21.93 -2.59 2.78
C LEU A 263 20.57 -2.21 3.36
N VAL A 264 19.98 -3.06 4.17
CA VAL A 264 18.77 -2.77 4.95
C VAL A 264 19.09 -2.93 6.43
N LEU A 265 18.75 -1.91 7.22
CA LEU A 265 18.91 -1.87 8.67
C LEU A 265 17.52 -1.79 9.31
N LEU A 266 17.25 -2.65 10.29
CA LEU A 266 16.01 -2.68 11.06
C LEU A 266 16.32 -2.53 12.56
N ALA A 267 15.72 -1.52 13.19
CA ALA A 267 15.87 -1.29 14.63
C ALA A 267 14.84 -2.11 15.42
N MET A 268 15.29 -3.11 16.18
CA MET A 268 14.37 -3.94 16.97
C MET A 268 13.90 -3.18 18.21
N SER A 269 12.59 -3.23 18.46
CA SER A 269 11.94 -2.57 19.60
C SER A 269 10.89 -3.49 20.23
N GLY A 270 10.57 -3.25 21.50
CA GLY A 270 9.66 -4.10 22.28
C GLY A 270 10.33 -5.37 22.84
N LEU A 271 11.56 -5.67 22.40
CA LEU A 271 12.43 -6.66 23.02
C LEU A 271 13.04 -6.08 24.29
N ASN A 272 13.02 -6.83 25.39
CA ASN A 272 13.66 -6.45 26.67
C ASN A 272 13.26 -5.05 27.20
N ASP A 273 12.06 -4.59 26.86
CA ASP A 273 11.53 -3.26 27.21
C ASP A 273 12.40 -2.09 26.68
N THR A 274 13.03 -2.32 25.51
CA THR A 274 13.79 -1.31 24.79
C THR A 274 13.01 -0.71 23.62
N LEU A 275 13.30 0.55 23.31
CA LEU A 275 12.90 1.23 22.08
C LEU A 275 14.18 1.67 21.36
N THR A 276 14.47 1.05 20.22
CA THR A 276 15.63 1.34 19.38
C THR A 276 15.16 2.07 18.13
N VAL A 277 15.83 3.15 17.77
CA VAL A 277 15.58 3.92 16.56
C VAL A 277 16.89 4.41 15.93
N PHE A 278 16.84 4.78 14.65
CA PHE A 278 17.95 5.38 13.91
C PHE A 278 17.87 6.90 13.94
N GLN A 279 19.03 7.55 14.00
CA GLN A 279 19.21 8.98 13.75
C GLN A 279 20.38 9.16 12.78
N SER A 280 20.59 10.38 12.28
CA SER A 280 21.76 10.73 11.46
C SER A 280 22.70 11.66 12.21
N GLY A 281 24.01 11.40 12.14
CA GLY A 281 25.04 12.37 12.54
C GLY A 281 25.22 13.47 11.50
N ASP A 282 25.85 14.59 11.87
CA ASP A 282 26.12 15.72 10.97
C ASP A 282 27.00 15.35 9.78
N ASP A 283 27.83 14.32 9.95
CA ASP A 283 28.73 13.72 8.97
C ASP A 283 28.05 12.62 8.12
N GLY A 284 26.76 12.36 8.33
CA GLY A 284 25.98 11.36 7.61
C GLY A 284 26.10 9.94 8.15
N ASN A 285 26.77 9.72 9.28
CA ASN A 285 26.79 8.40 9.91
C ASN A 285 25.40 8.00 10.42
N VAL A 286 25.14 6.69 10.39
CA VAL A 286 23.99 6.11 11.04
C VAL A 286 24.25 6.08 12.54
N MET A 287 23.31 6.62 13.31
CA MET A 287 23.34 6.67 14.77
C MET A 287 22.21 5.80 15.31
N LEU A 288 22.47 5.06 16.38
CA LEU A 288 21.48 4.31 17.15
C LEU A 288 21.09 5.14 18.36
N LYS A 289 19.80 5.36 18.58
CA LYS A 289 19.28 5.89 19.83
C LYS A 289 18.42 4.82 20.48
N VAL A 290 18.74 4.49 21.73
CA VAL A 290 18.05 3.45 22.48
C VAL A 290 17.52 4.02 23.79
N ARG A 291 16.24 3.78 24.08
CA ARG A 291 15.63 3.96 25.40
C ARG A 291 15.48 2.59 26.07
N ASN A 292 15.87 2.45 27.33
CA ASN A 292 15.62 1.25 28.14
C ASN A 292 14.67 1.58 29.30
N ASP A 293 13.52 0.90 29.33
CA ASP A 293 12.49 1.04 30.35
C ASP A 293 12.61 -0.01 31.47
N SER A 294 13.47 -1.02 31.30
CA SER A 294 13.68 -2.12 32.24
C SER A 294 14.35 -1.67 33.54
N ALA A 295 14.02 -2.37 34.64
CA ALA A 295 14.70 -2.23 35.93
C ALA A 295 16.11 -2.85 35.95
N THR A 296 16.49 -3.55 34.87
CA THR A 296 17.82 -4.13 34.66
C THR A 296 18.47 -3.56 33.41
N GLU A 297 19.78 -3.77 33.32
CA GLU A 297 20.49 -3.57 32.06
C GLU A 297 19.83 -4.43 30.96
N ALA A 298 19.73 -3.89 29.75
CA ALA A 298 19.07 -4.55 28.64
C ALA A 298 19.93 -4.52 27.38
N THR A 299 19.80 -5.56 26.57
CA THR A 299 20.42 -5.64 25.25
C THR A 299 19.45 -5.08 24.20
N ALA A 300 19.93 -4.12 23.43
CA ALA A 300 19.27 -3.63 22.22
C ALA A 300 19.86 -4.29 20.98
N THR A 301 19.01 -4.53 19.99
CA THR A 301 19.36 -5.30 18.79
C THR A 301 19.00 -4.51 17.53
N VAL A 302 19.92 -4.49 16.57
CA VAL A 302 19.71 -4.01 15.21
C VAL A 302 20.01 -5.14 14.25
N LEU A 303 19.17 -5.31 13.23
CA LEU A 303 19.41 -6.28 12.17
C LEU A 303 19.93 -5.56 10.94
N ALA A 304 20.94 -6.14 10.28
CA ALA A 304 21.48 -5.65 9.03
C ALA A 304 21.45 -6.77 7.99
N ALA A 305 20.96 -6.50 6.79
CA ALA A 305 21.05 -7.42 5.67
C ALA A 305 21.59 -6.73 4.42
N VAL A 306 22.42 -7.46 3.66
CA VAL A 306 22.90 -7.02 2.35
C VAL A 306 22.41 -7.98 1.27
N GLY A 307 22.04 -7.46 0.11
CA GLY A 307 21.68 -8.26 -1.07
C GLY A 307 21.73 -7.47 -2.37
N THR A 308 21.54 -8.16 -3.49
CA THR A 308 21.45 -7.54 -4.83
C THR A 308 20.04 -7.05 -5.19
N ASN A 309 19.09 -7.22 -4.28
CA ASN A 309 17.72 -6.74 -4.41
C ASN A 309 17.23 -6.24 -3.06
N PHE A 310 16.62 -5.05 -3.04
CA PHE A 310 16.03 -4.45 -1.84
C PHE A 310 14.99 -5.37 -1.19
N GLU A 311 14.06 -5.92 -1.97
CA GLU A 311 12.96 -6.73 -1.41
C GLU A 311 13.49 -7.97 -0.70
N SER A 312 14.51 -8.62 -1.26
CA SER A 312 15.16 -9.76 -0.63
C SER A 312 15.87 -9.37 0.67
N ALA A 313 16.64 -8.28 0.68
CA ALA A 313 17.35 -7.80 1.88
C ALA A 313 16.36 -7.34 2.99
N ASN A 314 15.27 -6.68 2.60
CA ASN A 314 14.21 -6.25 3.51
C ASN A 314 13.45 -7.46 4.10
N ALA A 315 13.08 -8.44 3.27
CA ALA A 315 12.49 -9.69 3.74
C ALA A 315 13.43 -10.44 4.71
N THR A 316 14.74 -10.44 4.46
CA THR A 316 15.73 -11.10 5.32
C THR A 316 15.73 -10.54 6.74
N VAL A 317 15.80 -9.21 6.92
CA VAL A 317 15.74 -8.62 8.27
C VAL A 317 14.39 -8.88 8.93
N MET A 318 13.29 -8.85 8.17
CA MET A 318 11.94 -9.07 8.72
C MET A 318 11.69 -10.53 9.12
N TYR A 319 12.17 -11.50 8.36
CA TYR A 319 12.06 -12.92 8.72
C TYR A 319 12.89 -13.27 9.94
N HIS A 320 14.09 -12.69 10.05
CA HIS A 320 14.90 -12.86 11.26
C HIS A 320 14.28 -12.16 12.47
N ALA A 321 13.75 -10.94 12.30
CA ALA A 321 13.01 -10.22 13.34
C ALA A 321 11.84 -11.06 13.87
N ARG A 322 11.10 -11.74 13.00
CA ARG A 322 10.00 -12.63 13.38
C ARG A 322 10.51 -13.79 14.25
N GLY A 323 11.64 -14.39 13.90
CA GLY A 323 12.27 -15.44 14.70
C GLY A 323 12.65 -14.97 16.11
N LEU A 324 13.23 -13.78 16.22
CA LEU A 324 13.57 -13.17 17.53
C LEU A 324 12.30 -12.83 18.34
N GLY A 325 11.30 -12.25 17.69
CA GLY A 325 10.03 -11.82 18.30
C GLY A 325 9.16 -12.97 18.79
N SER A 326 9.15 -14.12 18.09
CA SER A 326 8.36 -15.30 18.47
C SER A 326 8.63 -15.73 19.92
N SER A 327 9.90 -15.76 20.35
CA SER A 327 10.27 -16.14 21.72
C SER A 327 9.64 -15.24 22.81
N ILE A 328 9.32 -14.00 22.50
CA ILE A 328 8.72 -13.03 23.42
C ILE A 328 7.19 -13.05 23.32
N ALA A 329 6.66 -13.29 22.12
CA ALA A 329 5.24 -13.46 21.88
C ALA A 329 4.70 -14.83 22.34
N ASP A 330 5.56 -15.78 22.75
CA ASP A 330 5.15 -17.13 23.20
C ASP A 330 4.10 -17.10 24.32
N SER A 331 4.21 -16.16 25.26
CA SER A 331 3.21 -15.99 26.33
C SER A 331 1.84 -15.56 25.78
N LEU A 332 1.80 -14.54 24.92
CA LEU A 332 0.59 -14.10 24.23
C LEU A 332 0.01 -15.24 23.37
N THR A 333 0.88 -15.94 22.65
CA THR A 333 0.53 -17.07 21.79
C THR A 333 -0.10 -18.21 22.58
N ALA A 334 0.50 -18.59 23.70
CA ALA A 334 -0.04 -19.62 24.58
C ALA A 334 -1.40 -19.21 25.16
N ARG A 335 -1.58 -17.94 25.52
CA ARG A 335 -2.87 -17.40 25.97
C ARG A 335 -3.91 -17.45 24.86
N ILE A 336 -3.59 -17.01 23.64
CA ILE A 336 -4.48 -17.09 22.47
C ILE A 336 -4.88 -18.55 22.19
N SER A 337 -3.91 -19.47 22.16
CA SER A 337 -4.18 -20.90 21.95
C SER A 337 -5.10 -21.47 23.03
N LYS A 338 -4.91 -21.07 24.29
CA LYS A 338 -5.79 -21.46 25.39
C LYS A 338 -7.19 -20.90 25.21
N GLU A 339 -7.34 -19.65 24.80
CA GLU A 339 -8.64 -19.02 24.51
C GLU A 339 -9.38 -19.72 23.38
N LEU A 340 -8.70 -19.99 22.25
CA LEU A 340 -9.23 -20.74 21.13
C LEU A 340 -9.66 -22.16 21.53
N SER A 341 -8.95 -22.79 22.47
CA SER A 341 -9.27 -24.13 22.96
C SER A 341 -10.39 -24.14 24.00
N ALA A 342 -10.50 -23.10 24.82
CA ALA A 342 -11.49 -22.99 25.90
C ALA A 342 -12.88 -22.58 25.38
N HIS A 343 -12.93 -21.84 24.28
CA HIS A 343 -14.17 -21.33 23.69
C HIS A 343 -14.25 -21.62 22.18
N PRO A 344 -14.21 -22.89 21.75
CA PRO A 344 -14.20 -23.26 20.33
C PRO A 344 -15.46 -22.82 19.58
N ASP A 345 -16.58 -22.66 20.28
CA ASP A 345 -17.87 -22.21 19.70
C ASP A 345 -18.00 -20.67 19.61
N ASP A 346 -17.22 -19.92 20.41
CA ASP A 346 -17.26 -18.45 20.43
C ASP A 346 -16.38 -17.86 19.31
N VAL A 347 -15.23 -18.49 19.01
CA VAL A 347 -14.41 -18.16 17.84
C VAL A 347 -14.93 -18.95 16.65
N ARG A 348 -16.00 -18.44 16.06
CA ARG A 348 -16.52 -18.97 14.81
C ARG A 348 -15.46 -18.80 13.72
N ALA A 349 -15.19 -19.87 12.97
CA ALA A 349 -14.50 -19.79 11.68
C ALA A 349 -15.42 -19.07 10.67
N GLU A 350 -15.72 -17.80 10.91
CA GLU A 350 -16.45 -16.97 9.97
C GLU A 350 -15.56 -16.68 8.78
N TRP A 351 -16.15 -16.76 7.59
CA TRP A 351 -15.47 -16.31 6.37
C TRP A 351 -15.21 -14.80 6.49
N MET A 352 -14.01 -14.44 6.96
CA MET A 352 -13.52 -13.04 7.08
C MET A 352 -13.53 -12.30 5.74
N GLU A 353 -13.73 -13.01 4.63
CA GLU A 353 -13.99 -12.42 3.32
C GLU A 353 -15.09 -11.36 3.37
N ASN A 354 -16.18 -11.53 4.15
CA ASN A 354 -17.21 -10.48 4.22
C ASN A 354 -16.74 -9.21 4.97
N TRP A 355 -15.81 -9.36 5.92
CA TRP A 355 -15.28 -8.23 6.68
C TRP A 355 -14.31 -7.40 5.83
N PHE A 356 -13.32 -8.03 5.17
CA PHE A 356 -12.32 -7.29 4.39
C PHE A 356 -12.71 -7.03 2.94
N ASP A 357 -13.49 -7.92 2.33
CA ASP A 357 -13.91 -7.79 0.92
C ASP A 357 -15.28 -7.11 0.81
N GLY A 358 -15.98 -6.82 1.91
CA GLY A 358 -17.22 -6.06 1.89
C GLY A 358 -16.97 -4.54 1.74
N LEU A 359 -17.74 -3.87 0.88
CA LEU A 359 -17.73 -2.41 0.83
C LEU A 359 -18.17 -1.85 2.20
N GLY A 360 -17.37 -0.97 2.79
CA GLY A 360 -17.67 -0.36 4.08
C GLY A 360 -17.99 1.13 3.99
N TYR A 361 -18.70 1.64 5.00
CA TYR A 361 -18.97 3.06 5.20
C TYR A 361 -18.48 3.51 6.57
N CYS A 362 -17.73 4.62 6.62
CA CYS A 362 -17.24 5.22 7.85
C CYS A 362 -17.91 6.58 8.08
N THR A 363 -18.42 6.82 9.30
CA THR A 363 -19.18 8.03 9.61
C THR A 363 -18.33 9.29 9.81
N TRP A 364 -17.00 9.18 9.91
CA TRP A 364 -16.13 10.27 10.37
C TRP A 364 -16.21 11.55 9.54
N ASN A 365 -15.76 11.55 8.28
CA ASN A 365 -15.81 12.76 7.45
C ASN A 365 -17.24 13.10 6.99
N ALA A 366 -18.09 12.08 6.82
CA ALA A 366 -19.46 12.28 6.36
C ALA A 366 -20.38 12.98 7.38
N LEU A 367 -20.32 12.61 8.67
CA LEU A 367 -21.32 13.02 9.68
C LEU A 367 -20.74 13.93 10.77
N GLY A 368 -19.41 14.02 10.85
CA GLY A 368 -18.65 14.84 11.79
C GLY A 368 -18.79 14.40 13.24
N GLN A 369 -18.22 15.21 14.14
CA GLN A 369 -18.07 14.88 15.57
C GLN A 369 -19.38 14.89 16.38
N ARG A 370 -20.47 15.48 15.88
CA ARG A 370 -21.77 15.48 16.57
C ARG A 370 -22.62 14.33 16.08
N LEU A 371 -22.17 13.11 16.37
CA LEU A 371 -22.81 11.89 15.89
C LEU A 371 -24.11 11.62 16.67
N THR A 372 -25.13 11.17 15.96
CA THR A 372 -26.44 10.78 16.52
C THR A 372 -26.95 9.58 15.74
N ASP A 373 -27.79 8.76 16.35
CA ASP A 373 -28.45 7.64 15.67
C ASP A 373 -29.25 8.12 14.44
N GLU A 374 -29.97 9.24 14.53
CA GLU A 374 -30.70 9.85 13.41
C GLU A 374 -29.81 10.18 12.20
N LYS A 375 -28.62 10.74 12.43
CA LYS A 375 -27.67 11.02 11.34
C LYS A 375 -27.20 9.72 10.68
N ILE A 376 -26.94 8.68 11.47
CA ILE A 376 -26.52 7.37 10.95
C ILE A 376 -27.65 6.76 10.11
N PHE A 377 -28.89 6.76 10.60
CA PHE A 377 -30.04 6.26 9.85
C PHE A 377 -30.21 7.00 8.51
N LYS A 378 -30.16 8.34 8.51
CA LYS A 378 -30.27 9.14 7.28
C LYS A 378 -29.17 8.82 6.27
N ALA A 379 -27.94 8.62 6.75
CA ALA A 379 -26.80 8.27 5.90
C ALA A 379 -26.99 6.91 5.23
N VAL A 380 -27.36 5.89 6.00
CA VAL A 380 -27.60 4.54 5.49
C VAL A 380 -28.82 4.48 4.57
N ASP A 381 -29.90 5.22 4.89
CA ASP A 381 -31.05 5.39 4.02
C ASP A 381 -30.67 6.01 2.67
N ALA A 382 -29.78 7.02 2.66
CA ALA A 382 -29.31 7.66 1.44
C ALA A 382 -28.48 6.70 0.56
N LEU A 383 -27.60 5.91 1.17
CA LEU A 383 -26.86 4.84 0.48
C LEU A 383 -27.83 3.83 -0.15
N ALA A 384 -28.80 3.34 0.63
CA ALA A 384 -29.79 2.36 0.19
C ALA A 384 -30.66 2.89 -0.96
N LYS A 385 -31.11 4.15 -0.89
CA LYS A 385 -31.85 4.83 -1.97
C LYS A 385 -31.06 4.92 -3.27
N SER A 386 -29.74 5.03 -3.17
CA SER A 386 -28.80 5.05 -4.30
C SER A 386 -28.38 3.65 -4.74
N ASN A 387 -29.00 2.59 -4.19
CA ASN A 387 -28.65 1.18 -4.41
C ASN A 387 -27.20 0.80 -4.01
N ILE A 388 -26.60 1.57 -3.11
CA ILE A 388 -25.30 1.23 -2.51
C ILE A 388 -25.57 0.36 -1.28
N LYS A 389 -25.26 -0.94 -1.42
CA LYS A 389 -25.45 -1.93 -0.36
C LYS A 389 -24.13 -2.16 0.36
N ILE A 390 -23.87 -1.41 1.42
CA ILE A 390 -22.69 -1.61 2.26
C ILE A 390 -22.83 -2.89 3.08
N THR A 391 -21.71 -3.59 3.28
CA THR A 391 -21.61 -4.77 4.13
C THR A 391 -21.16 -4.39 5.54
N ASN A 392 -20.26 -3.40 5.62
CA ASN A 392 -19.63 -2.96 6.86
C ASN A 392 -20.01 -1.50 7.18
N LEU A 393 -20.36 -1.22 8.43
CA LEU A 393 -20.58 0.13 8.94
C LEU A 393 -19.65 0.39 10.12
N ILE A 394 -18.83 1.44 10.03
CA ILE A 394 -18.00 1.92 11.14
C ILE A 394 -18.69 3.16 11.73
N ILE A 395 -19.23 3.03 12.93
CA ILE A 395 -19.69 4.14 13.76
C ILE A 395 -18.45 4.72 14.44
N ASP A 396 -17.94 5.81 13.86
CA ASP A 396 -16.71 6.46 14.30
C ASP A 396 -16.91 7.31 15.57
N ASP A 397 -15.90 8.07 15.97
CA ASP A 397 -15.81 8.83 17.22
C ASP A 397 -17.07 9.66 17.56
N ASN A 398 -17.33 9.83 18.86
CA ASN A 398 -18.44 10.53 19.53
C ASN A 398 -19.78 9.79 19.65
N TRP A 399 -19.79 8.46 19.59
CA TRP A 399 -20.97 7.68 20.01
C TRP A 399 -21.00 7.45 21.53
N GLN A 400 -19.84 7.46 22.19
CA GLN A 400 -19.66 7.07 23.59
C GLN A 400 -20.23 8.08 24.59
N SER A 401 -20.59 7.61 25.78
CA SER A 401 -20.83 8.48 26.94
C SER A 401 -19.53 9.12 27.44
N ILE A 402 -19.27 10.35 26.99
CA ILE A 402 -18.04 11.09 27.30
C ILE A 402 -18.25 12.25 28.27
N ASP A 403 -17.20 12.53 29.02
CA ASP A 403 -17.07 13.65 29.92
C ASP A 403 -16.35 14.80 29.22
N TYR A 404 -17.08 15.88 28.95
CA TYR A 404 -16.60 17.04 28.19
C TYR A 404 -15.78 18.02 29.05
N ARG A 405 -14.99 17.52 30.01
CA ARG A 405 -14.06 18.33 30.82
C ARG A 405 -12.82 18.71 30.00
N GLY A 406 -12.36 19.96 30.17
CA GLY A 406 -11.19 20.49 29.46
C GLY A 406 -11.59 21.36 28.27
N GLU A 407 -10.58 21.80 27.51
CA GLU A 407 -10.76 22.77 26.41
C GLU A 407 -11.03 22.09 25.07
N SER A 408 -10.75 20.79 24.93
CA SER A 408 -10.86 20.06 23.67
C SER A 408 -11.11 18.56 23.88
N GLN A 409 -11.44 17.85 22.78
CA GLN A 409 -11.65 16.39 22.79
C GLN A 409 -10.50 15.60 23.42
N PHE A 410 -9.27 16.14 23.36
CA PHE A 410 -8.05 15.50 23.85
C PHE A 410 -7.97 15.39 25.39
N GLN A 411 -8.84 16.09 26.11
CA GLN A 411 -9.00 15.99 27.57
C GLN A 411 -10.27 15.24 27.99
N HIS A 412 -11.18 14.94 27.06
CA HIS A 412 -12.44 14.29 27.41
C HIS A 412 -12.20 12.84 27.87
N GLY A 413 -12.92 12.42 28.91
CA GLY A 413 -12.79 11.08 29.49
C GLY A 413 -13.99 10.18 29.18
N TRP A 414 -13.77 8.87 29.09
CA TRP A 414 -14.88 7.90 28.94
C TRP A 414 -15.59 7.67 30.29
N LYS A 415 -16.92 7.76 30.35
CA LYS A 415 -17.71 7.68 31.60
C LYS A 415 -18.35 6.32 31.86
N ASP A 416 -18.94 5.71 30.84
CA ASP A 416 -19.72 4.46 30.89
C ASP A 416 -19.67 3.78 29.51
N PHE A 417 -19.87 2.46 29.45
CA PHE A 417 -19.83 1.71 28.19
C PHE A 417 -20.98 2.06 27.23
N GLU A 418 -22.12 2.52 27.77
CA GLU A 418 -23.29 2.90 26.97
C GLU A 418 -23.02 4.15 26.10
N ALA A 419 -23.76 4.27 24.99
CA ALA A 419 -23.74 5.43 24.12
C ALA A 419 -24.23 6.71 24.82
N GLU A 420 -23.83 7.88 24.32
CA GLU A 420 -24.26 9.19 24.84
C GLU A 420 -25.79 9.32 24.72
N PRO A 421 -26.55 9.39 25.84
CA PRO A 421 -28.01 9.35 25.81
C PRO A 421 -28.65 10.48 25.01
N ARG A 422 -27.97 11.63 24.85
CA ARG A 422 -28.49 12.72 24.01
C ARG A 422 -28.42 12.41 22.51
N GLY A 423 -27.40 11.66 22.07
CA GLY A 423 -27.24 11.28 20.67
C GLY A 423 -27.85 9.92 20.32
N PHE A 424 -28.03 9.06 21.33
CA PHE A 424 -28.53 7.70 21.23
C PHE A 424 -29.58 7.45 22.33
N PRO A 425 -30.77 8.07 22.24
CA PRO A 425 -31.77 8.08 23.32
C PRO A 425 -32.30 6.70 23.72
N GLN A 426 -32.16 5.70 22.86
CA GLN A 426 -32.54 4.30 23.14
C GLN A 426 -31.32 3.38 23.37
N GLY A 427 -30.12 3.94 23.46
CA GLY A 427 -28.86 3.21 23.62
C GLY A 427 -28.33 2.58 22.34
N LEU A 428 -27.10 2.05 22.42
CA LEU A 428 -26.39 1.48 21.29
C LEU A 428 -27.10 0.24 20.73
N LYS A 429 -27.59 -0.64 21.61
CA LYS A 429 -28.28 -1.88 21.21
C LYS A 429 -29.48 -1.63 20.31
N LYS A 430 -30.36 -0.70 20.70
CA LYS A 430 -31.56 -0.37 19.90
C LYS A 430 -31.20 0.26 18.56
N THR A 431 -30.12 1.04 18.54
CA THR A 431 -29.58 1.62 17.30
C THR A 431 -29.14 0.53 16.33
N VAL A 432 -28.33 -0.43 16.78
CA VAL A 432 -27.84 -1.54 15.96
C VAL A 432 -28.97 -2.47 15.53
N GLU A 433 -29.91 -2.82 16.43
CA GLU A 433 -31.11 -3.61 16.10
C GLU A 433 -31.92 -2.96 14.98
N LYS A 434 -32.12 -1.65 15.03
CA LYS A 434 -32.83 -0.89 14.00
C LYS A 434 -32.08 -0.87 12.68
N LEU A 435 -30.76 -0.61 12.69
CA LEU A 435 -29.93 -0.62 11.48
C LEU A 435 -30.04 -1.95 10.73
N ARG A 436 -29.92 -3.08 11.43
CA ARG A 436 -30.00 -4.41 10.81
C ARG A 436 -31.40 -4.75 10.32
N LYS A 437 -32.43 -4.34 11.07
CA LYS A 437 -33.83 -4.55 10.67
C LYS A 437 -34.16 -3.82 9.38
N ASP A 438 -33.76 -2.56 9.27
CA ASP A 438 -34.12 -1.70 8.15
C ASP A 438 -33.17 -1.90 6.95
N HIS A 439 -31.92 -2.32 7.21
CA HIS A 439 -30.88 -2.54 6.19
C HIS A 439 -30.17 -3.90 6.37
N PRO A 440 -30.79 -5.01 5.94
CA PRO A 440 -30.27 -6.37 6.17
C PRO A 440 -28.94 -6.67 5.44
N ASN A 441 -28.50 -5.79 4.53
CA ASN A 441 -27.19 -5.92 3.89
C ASN A 441 -26.03 -5.60 4.85
N ILE A 442 -26.27 -4.78 5.88
CA ILE A 442 -25.29 -4.46 6.92
C ILE A 442 -25.11 -5.67 7.81
N GLN A 443 -24.02 -6.41 7.56
CA GLN A 443 -23.68 -7.62 8.30
C GLN A 443 -22.79 -7.32 9.48
N HIS A 444 -21.94 -6.31 9.35
CA HIS A 444 -20.97 -5.96 10.37
C HIS A 444 -21.09 -4.49 10.76
N VAL A 445 -21.34 -4.25 12.05
CA VAL A 445 -21.28 -2.92 12.67
C VAL A 445 -20.07 -2.90 13.60
N ALA A 446 -19.13 -2.00 13.33
CA ALA A 446 -18.00 -1.74 14.21
C ALA A 446 -18.13 -0.36 14.85
N VAL A 447 -17.57 -0.20 16.06
CA VAL A 447 -17.55 1.07 16.78
C VAL A 447 -16.13 1.53 17.07
N TRP A 448 -15.91 2.84 17.09
CA TRP A 448 -14.61 3.42 17.42
C TRP A 448 -14.40 3.54 18.94
N HIS A 449 -13.18 3.38 19.44
CA HIS A 449 -12.76 3.82 20.78
C HIS A 449 -11.25 4.01 20.85
N ALA A 450 -10.72 4.75 21.84
CA ALA A 450 -9.28 4.81 22.07
C ALA A 450 -8.81 3.62 22.95
N LEU A 451 -7.55 3.21 22.83
CA LEU A 451 -6.98 2.10 23.61
C LEU A 451 -7.07 2.30 25.13
N LEU A 452 -6.95 3.55 25.58
CA LEU A 452 -6.94 3.92 27.00
C LEU A 452 -8.28 4.46 27.49
N GLY A 453 -9.34 4.32 26.67
CA GLY A 453 -10.68 4.80 26.93
C GLY A 453 -11.15 5.78 25.85
N TYR A 454 -11.25 7.06 26.19
CA TYR A 454 -11.37 8.14 25.21
C TYR A 454 -10.03 8.84 25.02
N TRP A 455 -9.95 9.90 24.20
CA TRP A 455 -8.70 10.64 23.97
C TRP A 455 -8.03 11.15 25.27
N GLY A 456 -8.80 11.53 26.29
CA GLY A 456 -8.32 11.91 27.63
C GLY A 456 -8.30 10.77 28.66
N GLY A 457 -8.45 9.52 28.23
CA GLY A 457 -8.49 8.34 29.10
C GLY A 457 -9.87 8.07 29.70
N ILE A 458 -9.90 7.71 30.98
CA ILE A 458 -11.11 7.44 31.77
C ILE A 458 -11.52 8.70 32.53
N SER A 459 -12.82 8.99 32.60
CA SER A 459 -13.32 10.11 33.41
C SER A 459 -13.19 9.79 34.92
N PRO A 460 -12.47 10.61 35.72
CA PRO A 460 -12.37 10.43 37.18
C PRO A 460 -13.71 10.36 37.94
N GLU A 461 -14.78 10.95 37.40
CA GLU A 461 -16.10 10.98 38.04
C GLU A 461 -17.08 9.99 37.40
N GLY A 462 -16.65 9.32 36.32
CA GLY A 462 -17.45 8.35 35.59
C GLY A 462 -17.61 7.03 36.34
N LYS A 463 -18.63 6.27 35.96
CA LYS A 463 -18.91 4.93 36.49
C LYS A 463 -17.74 3.97 36.29
N LEU A 464 -17.00 4.11 35.18
CA LEU A 464 -15.81 3.30 34.91
C LEU A 464 -14.74 3.47 36.00
N ALA A 465 -14.41 4.70 36.41
CA ALA A 465 -13.43 4.95 37.48
C ALA A 465 -13.90 4.49 38.87
N GLN A 466 -15.22 4.37 39.08
CA GLN A 466 -15.80 3.83 40.32
C GLN A 466 -15.78 2.29 40.34
N THR A 467 -15.83 1.66 39.17
CA THR A 467 -15.97 0.19 39.02
C THR A 467 -14.61 -0.52 38.91
N TYR A 468 -13.66 0.13 38.25
CA TYR A 468 -12.32 -0.41 37.99
C TYR A 468 -11.26 0.42 38.70
N LYS A 469 -10.22 -0.25 39.18
CA LYS A 469 -9.04 0.40 39.71
C LYS A 469 -8.37 1.20 38.59
N THR A 470 -8.10 2.47 38.86
CA THR A 470 -7.41 3.38 37.94
C THR A 470 -6.10 3.88 38.53
N ILE A 471 -5.17 4.28 37.68
CA ILE A 471 -3.98 5.03 38.07
C ILE A 471 -3.88 6.33 37.26
N GLU A 472 -3.33 7.37 37.88
CA GLU A 472 -2.97 8.60 37.18
C GLU A 472 -1.53 8.49 36.68
N THR A 473 -1.29 8.83 35.42
CA THR A 473 0.04 8.95 34.83
C THR A 473 0.15 10.22 34.01
N VAL A 474 1.37 10.55 33.54
CA VAL A 474 1.65 11.74 32.74
C VAL A 474 2.05 11.33 31.34
N ARG A 475 1.45 11.99 30.34
CA ARG A 475 1.85 11.90 28.93
C ARG A 475 2.73 13.09 28.60
N GLU A 476 3.82 12.84 27.88
CA GLU A 476 4.63 13.89 27.27
C GLU A 476 3.76 14.69 26.29
N ASP A 477 3.97 16.00 26.21
CA ASP A 477 3.17 16.86 25.34
C ASP A 477 3.55 16.71 23.86
N SER A 478 2.55 16.52 23.00
CA SER A 478 2.73 16.48 21.55
C SER A 478 2.74 17.88 20.93
N LYS A 479 3.59 18.79 21.47
CA LYS A 479 3.70 20.20 21.03
C LYS A 479 3.81 20.37 19.50
N ARG A 480 4.30 19.35 18.80
CA ARG A 480 4.53 19.34 17.34
C ARG A 480 3.27 19.44 16.46
N ARG A 481 2.07 19.06 16.93
CA ARG A 481 0.81 19.22 16.16
C ARG A 481 -0.14 20.27 16.72
N GLY A 482 0.21 20.91 17.85
CA GLY A 482 -0.77 21.71 18.59
C GLY A 482 -1.93 20.88 19.15
N LEU A 483 -1.82 19.54 19.19
CA LEU A 483 -2.76 18.69 19.90
C LEU A 483 -2.37 18.70 21.39
N PRO A 484 -3.22 19.18 22.31
CA PRO A 484 -2.92 19.29 23.74
C PRO A 484 -3.00 17.93 24.45
N LEU A 485 -2.29 16.91 23.96
CA LEU A 485 -2.31 15.55 24.54
C LEU A 485 -1.48 15.45 25.83
N GLY A 486 -0.57 16.40 26.08
CA GLY A 486 0.29 16.39 27.25
C GLY A 486 -0.46 16.50 28.58
N GLY A 487 0.20 16.06 29.64
CA GLY A 487 -0.28 16.21 31.01
C GLY A 487 -0.88 14.93 31.59
N LYS A 488 -1.63 15.10 32.68
CA LYS A 488 -2.18 14.00 33.46
C LYS A 488 -3.28 13.28 32.71
N VAL A 489 -3.28 11.96 32.80
CA VAL A 489 -4.30 11.07 32.24
C VAL A 489 -4.64 9.98 33.26
N LEU A 490 -5.93 9.69 33.40
CA LEU A 490 -6.41 8.59 34.23
C LEU A 490 -6.65 7.37 33.35
N ILE A 491 -6.02 6.24 33.68
CA ILE A 491 -6.10 4.99 32.92
C ILE A 491 -6.45 3.81 33.83
N ILE A 492 -6.93 2.71 33.24
CA ILE A 492 -7.19 1.48 33.98
C ILE A 492 -5.87 0.91 34.50
N ALA A 493 -5.85 0.56 35.79
CA ALA A 493 -4.69 0.01 36.46
C ALA A 493 -4.45 -1.45 36.04
N LYS A 494 -3.21 -1.91 36.18
CA LYS A 494 -2.75 -3.27 35.82
C LYS A 494 -3.72 -4.37 36.26
N GLU A 495 -4.27 -4.25 37.47
CA GLU A 495 -5.12 -5.25 38.09
C GLU A 495 -6.47 -5.44 37.40
N ASP A 496 -6.94 -4.43 36.68
CA ASP A 496 -8.28 -4.39 36.09
C ASP A 496 -8.31 -4.27 34.57
N VAL A 497 -7.16 -4.18 33.88
CA VAL A 497 -7.12 -4.06 32.41
C VAL A 497 -7.89 -5.21 31.74
N GLU A 498 -7.65 -6.45 32.18
CA GLU A 498 -8.32 -7.64 31.63
C GLU A 498 -9.84 -7.61 31.88
N ARG A 499 -10.25 -7.30 33.10
CA ARG A 499 -11.67 -7.22 33.47
C ARG A 499 -12.39 -6.10 32.72
N PHE A 500 -11.75 -4.95 32.57
CA PHE A 500 -12.29 -3.81 31.83
C PHE A 500 -12.58 -4.16 30.37
N TYR A 501 -11.61 -4.73 29.65
CA TYR A 501 -11.80 -5.09 28.24
C TYR A 501 -12.81 -6.22 28.06
N ASP A 502 -12.80 -7.20 28.97
CA ASP A 502 -13.75 -8.32 28.95
C ASP A 502 -15.20 -7.81 29.12
N ASP A 503 -15.45 -6.93 30.09
CA ASP A 503 -16.77 -6.34 30.31
C ASP A 503 -17.18 -5.39 29.17
N ALA A 504 -16.24 -4.55 28.69
CA ALA A 504 -16.50 -3.61 27.60
C ALA A 504 -16.91 -4.33 26.32
N TYR A 505 -16.15 -5.34 25.91
CA TYR A 505 -16.41 -6.05 24.65
C TYR A 505 -17.58 -7.01 24.76
N ARG A 506 -17.83 -7.58 25.95
CA ARG A 506 -19.09 -8.29 26.23
C ARG A 506 -20.29 -7.37 26.06
N PHE A 507 -20.23 -6.15 26.60
CA PHE A 507 -21.30 -5.16 26.43
C PHE A 507 -21.54 -4.84 24.96
N LEU A 508 -20.48 -4.50 24.21
CA LEU A 508 -20.56 -4.18 22.78
C LEU A 508 -21.15 -5.35 21.97
N SER A 509 -20.63 -6.57 22.17
CA SER A 509 -21.14 -7.79 21.54
C SER A 509 -22.62 -8.02 21.88
N SER A 510 -23.04 -7.78 23.12
CA SER A 510 -24.45 -7.87 23.54
C SER A 510 -25.38 -6.82 22.90
N CYS A 511 -24.81 -5.73 22.39
CA CYS A 511 -25.49 -4.71 21.59
C CYS A 511 -25.58 -5.09 20.10
N GLY A 512 -24.94 -6.19 19.68
CA GLY A 512 -24.88 -6.62 18.28
C GLY A 512 -23.76 -5.96 17.46
N VAL A 513 -22.78 -5.34 18.13
CA VAL A 513 -21.53 -4.86 17.51
C VAL A 513 -20.65 -6.06 17.19
N ASP A 514 -20.12 -6.11 15.97
CA ASP A 514 -19.30 -7.21 15.47
C ASP A 514 -17.80 -6.94 15.53
N GLY A 515 -17.39 -5.69 15.77
CA GLY A 515 -15.98 -5.29 15.71
C GLY A 515 -15.70 -3.92 16.30
N VAL A 516 -14.42 -3.56 16.35
CA VAL A 516 -13.98 -2.26 16.86
C VAL A 516 -12.89 -1.63 16.00
N LYS A 517 -12.93 -0.31 15.86
CA LYS A 517 -11.79 0.50 15.40
C LYS A 517 -11.13 1.10 16.64
N THR A 518 -9.97 0.58 17.02
CA THR A 518 -9.28 1.03 18.23
C THR A 518 -8.16 1.97 17.88
N ASP A 519 -8.33 3.21 18.33
CA ASP A 519 -7.51 4.34 17.96
C ASP A 519 -6.60 4.82 19.08
N ALA A 520 -5.78 5.81 18.76
CA ALA A 520 -4.82 6.43 19.68
C ALA A 520 -3.93 5.42 20.44
N GLN A 521 -3.64 4.26 19.83
CA GLN A 521 -2.88 3.19 20.50
C GLN A 521 -1.46 3.64 20.88
N PHE A 522 -0.86 4.54 20.10
CA PHE A 522 0.44 5.14 20.38
C PHE A 522 0.56 5.84 21.74
N MET A 523 -0.55 6.20 22.40
CA MET A 523 -0.50 6.94 23.68
C MET A 523 0.30 6.18 24.75
N ILE A 524 0.37 4.85 24.65
CA ILE A 524 1.15 4.01 25.57
C ILE A 524 2.67 4.27 25.46
N ASP A 525 3.16 4.78 24.32
CA ASP A 525 4.56 5.16 24.13
C ASP A 525 4.87 6.59 24.61
N MET A 526 3.83 7.39 24.89
CA MET A 526 3.94 8.78 25.35
C MET A 526 3.99 8.93 26.87
N TRP A 527 3.73 7.89 27.65
CA TRP A 527 3.88 7.96 29.10
C TRP A 527 5.28 8.43 29.46
N GLU A 528 5.48 9.13 30.57
CA GLU A 528 6.82 9.54 31.03
C GLU A 528 7.47 8.44 31.91
N SER A 529 6.68 7.77 32.74
CA SER A 529 7.11 6.73 33.68
C SER A 529 7.60 5.46 32.97
N ALA A 530 8.85 5.07 33.25
CA ALA A 530 9.43 3.82 32.76
C ALA A 530 8.69 2.58 33.31
N LYS A 531 8.22 2.65 34.56
CA LYS A 531 7.43 1.62 35.23
C LYS A 531 6.11 1.38 34.54
N VAL A 532 5.38 2.46 34.27
CA VAL A 532 4.10 2.38 33.57
C VAL A 532 4.30 1.76 32.18
N ARG A 533 5.32 2.17 31.43
CA ARG A 533 5.63 1.56 30.12
C ARG A 533 5.93 0.06 30.21
N ARG A 534 6.88 -0.36 31.07
CA ARG A 534 7.27 -1.79 31.17
C ARG A 534 6.13 -2.68 31.69
N GLU A 535 5.27 -2.16 32.56
CA GLU A 535 4.18 -2.95 33.15
C GLU A 535 2.92 -3.01 32.27
N LEU A 536 2.61 -1.93 31.53
CA LEU A 536 1.30 -1.78 30.89
C LEU A 536 1.30 -1.87 29.36
N ILE A 537 2.38 -1.56 28.64
CA ILE A 537 2.37 -1.56 27.16
C ILE A 537 1.95 -2.93 26.60
N LYS A 538 2.62 -4.00 27.05
CA LYS A 538 2.33 -5.36 26.62
C LYS A 538 0.96 -5.82 27.14
N LEU A 539 0.63 -5.51 28.40
CA LEU A 539 -0.64 -5.91 29.00
C LEU A 539 -1.85 -5.36 28.23
N TYR A 540 -1.85 -4.07 27.88
CA TYR A 540 -2.94 -3.47 27.09
C TYR A 540 -3.03 -4.09 25.69
N GLN A 541 -1.89 -4.29 25.00
CA GLN A 541 -1.87 -4.89 23.67
C GLN A 541 -2.35 -6.35 23.66
N ASP A 542 -1.89 -7.15 24.62
CA ASP A 542 -2.27 -8.56 24.78
C ASP A 542 -3.76 -8.68 25.10
N THR A 543 -4.24 -7.87 26.06
CA THR A 543 -5.64 -7.88 26.48
C THR A 543 -6.56 -7.44 25.35
N TRP A 544 -6.20 -6.37 24.64
CA TRP A 544 -6.94 -5.89 23.48
C TRP A 544 -7.02 -6.96 22.38
N THR A 545 -5.91 -7.61 22.07
CA THR A 545 -5.82 -8.71 21.10
C THR A 545 -6.73 -9.89 21.51
N ILE A 546 -6.61 -10.35 22.75
CA ILE A 546 -7.35 -11.52 23.25
C ILE A 546 -8.85 -11.21 23.27
N SER A 547 -9.24 -10.05 23.78
CA SER A 547 -10.65 -9.65 23.86
C SER A 547 -11.25 -9.46 22.48
N GLY A 548 -10.50 -8.87 21.54
CA GLY A 548 -10.94 -8.72 20.15
C GLY A 548 -11.14 -10.06 19.44
N LEU A 549 -10.28 -11.04 19.71
CA LEU A 549 -10.49 -12.40 19.21
C LEU A 549 -11.73 -13.05 19.83
N ARG A 550 -11.88 -12.96 21.16
CA ARG A 550 -12.98 -13.58 21.91
C ARG A 550 -14.35 -13.08 21.49
N TYR A 551 -14.53 -11.76 21.40
CA TYR A 551 -15.87 -11.16 21.22
C TYR A 551 -16.21 -10.78 19.78
N PHE A 552 -15.20 -10.59 18.93
CA PHE A 552 -15.36 -10.06 17.57
C PHE A 552 -14.75 -10.95 16.49
N SER A 553 -14.26 -12.15 16.86
CA SER A 553 -13.56 -13.06 15.93
C SER A 553 -12.45 -12.33 15.15
N ASN A 554 -11.73 -11.43 15.84
CA ASN A 554 -10.65 -10.60 15.31
C ASN A 554 -11.06 -9.55 14.26
N LYS A 555 -12.35 -9.15 14.18
CA LYS A 555 -12.81 -7.99 13.41
C LYS A 555 -12.43 -6.68 14.11
N VAL A 556 -11.11 -6.44 14.19
CA VAL A 556 -10.53 -5.27 14.83
C VAL A 556 -9.72 -4.45 13.82
N ILE A 557 -9.79 -3.13 13.94
CA ILE A 557 -8.96 -2.18 13.20
C ILE A 557 -7.99 -1.54 14.18
N SER A 558 -6.70 -1.80 13.99
CA SER A 558 -5.60 -1.19 14.73
C SER A 558 -5.30 0.17 14.11
N CYS A 559 -5.56 1.25 14.84
CA CYS A 559 -5.41 2.62 14.36
C CYS A 559 -4.45 3.43 15.25
N MET A 560 -3.71 4.35 14.63
CA MET A 560 -2.66 5.13 15.28
C MET A 560 -1.66 4.26 16.08
N SER A 561 -1.26 3.14 15.47
CA SER A 561 -0.57 2.03 16.14
C SER A 561 0.77 1.69 15.48
N GLN A 562 1.33 2.54 14.61
CA GLN A 562 2.62 2.29 13.97
C GLN A 562 3.81 2.66 14.88
N THR A 563 3.65 2.45 16.18
CA THR A 563 4.74 2.55 17.16
C THR A 563 5.59 1.28 17.09
N PRO A 564 6.94 1.36 17.11
CA PRO A 564 7.81 0.18 16.94
C PRO A 564 7.51 -0.97 17.91
N GLN A 565 7.18 -0.63 19.16
CA GLN A 565 6.85 -1.60 20.20
C GLN A 565 5.51 -2.31 19.98
N ILE A 566 4.59 -1.73 19.20
CA ILE A 566 3.36 -2.42 18.77
C ILE A 566 3.68 -3.28 17.55
N MET A 567 4.28 -2.68 16.53
CA MET A 567 4.53 -3.35 15.25
C MET A 567 5.39 -4.61 15.38
N LEU A 568 6.47 -4.55 16.16
CA LEU A 568 7.42 -5.66 16.28
C LEU A 568 7.06 -6.68 17.39
N TYR A 569 6.16 -6.33 18.30
CA TYR A 569 5.69 -7.23 19.36
C TYR A 569 4.39 -7.93 18.98
N SER A 570 3.32 -7.16 18.76
CA SER A 570 1.98 -7.72 18.54
C SER A 570 1.73 -7.98 17.05
N GLN A 571 2.17 -7.12 16.14
CA GLN A 571 1.79 -7.22 14.73
C GLN A 571 2.76 -8.04 13.86
N LEU A 572 3.98 -8.33 14.32
CA LEU A 572 4.97 -9.13 13.59
C LEU A 572 4.70 -10.66 13.61
N PRO A 573 4.24 -11.27 14.73
CA PRO A 573 3.95 -12.70 14.78
C PRO A 573 2.81 -13.13 13.85
N SER A 574 3.04 -14.20 13.09
CA SER A 574 2.13 -14.74 12.06
C SER A 574 1.31 -15.95 12.51
N ASN A 575 1.18 -16.15 13.82
CA ASN A 575 0.50 -17.30 14.44
C ASN A 575 -0.96 -17.03 14.83
N ARG A 576 -1.53 -15.95 14.32
CA ARG A 576 -2.90 -15.51 14.54
C ARG A 576 -3.48 -14.92 13.26
N PRO A 577 -4.81 -14.77 13.12
CA PRO A 577 -5.38 -14.08 11.97
C PRO A 577 -4.85 -12.64 11.87
N ALA A 578 -4.62 -12.17 10.64
CA ALA A 578 -4.16 -10.81 10.40
C ALA A 578 -5.19 -9.78 10.91
N VAL A 579 -4.71 -8.68 11.46
CA VAL A 579 -5.55 -7.54 11.89
C VAL A 579 -5.50 -6.42 10.85
N VAL A 580 -6.58 -5.65 10.72
CA VAL A 580 -6.53 -4.43 9.89
C VAL A 580 -5.64 -3.41 10.59
N LEU A 581 -4.74 -2.77 9.87
CA LEU A 581 -3.86 -1.73 10.39
C LEU A 581 -3.99 -0.47 9.53
N ARG A 582 -4.44 0.65 10.11
CA ARG A 582 -4.36 1.95 9.42
C ARG A 582 -2.89 2.25 9.11
N ASN A 583 -2.60 2.41 7.82
CA ASN A 583 -1.24 2.38 7.29
C ASN A 583 -0.64 3.78 7.04
N SER A 584 -1.44 4.82 7.28
CA SER A 584 -1.05 6.23 7.20
C SER A 584 -1.87 7.06 8.20
N ASP A 585 -1.53 8.35 8.23
CA ASP A 585 -2.41 9.39 8.79
C ASP A 585 -3.74 9.49 8.04
N ASP A 586 -4.65 10.31 8.58
CA ASP A 586 -5.99 10.52 8.05
C ASP A 586 -6.00 11.03 6.60
N TYR A 587 -7.05 10.65 5.87
CA TYR A 587 -7.50 11.30 4.65
C TYR A 587 -8.14 12.65 5.00
N PHE A 588 -7.58 13.73 4.46
CA PHE A 588 -8.07 15.10 4.66
C PHE A 588 -8.71 15.63 3.36
N PRO A 589 -10.04 15.55 3.18
CA PRO A 589 -10.71 15.94 1.94
C PRO A 589 -10.43 17.41 1.56
N GLU A 590 -10.37 18.30 2.54
CA GLU A 590 -10.25 19.75 2.32
C GLU A 590 -8.81 20.23 2.06
N ILE A 591 -7.81 19.33 2.00
CA ILE A 591 -6.40 19.69 1.88
C ILE A 591 -5.79 19.07 0.62
N PRO A 592 -5.77 19.80 -0.51
CA PRO A 592 -5.34 19.27 -1.80
C PRO A 592 -3.94 18.63 -1.79
N ASP A 593 -2.97 19.26 -1.11
CA ASP A 593 -1.58 18.75 -1.03
C ASP A 593 -1.48 17.43 -0.25
N SER A 594 -2.48 17.07 0.55
CA SER A 594 -2.48 15.84 1.33
C SER A 594 -2.74 14.60 0.47
N HIS A 595 -3.48 14.71 -0.65
CA HIS A 595 -3.89 13.53 -1.43
C HIS A 595 -2.71 12.78 -2.08
N PRO A 596 -1.80 13.45 -2.81
CA PRO A 596 -0.64 12.76 -3.37
C PRO A 596 0.29 12.23 -2.27
N TRP A 597 0.47 13.01 -1.19
CA TRP A 597 1.27 12.61 -0.02
C TRP A 597 0.70 11.36 0.68
N HIS A 598 -0.62 11.27 0.82
CA HIS A 598 -1.32 10.15 1.45
C HIS A 598 -1.05 8.84 0.73
N ILE A 599 -1.20 8.83 -0.59
CA ILE A 599 -1.00 7.63 -1.41
C ILE A 599 0.48 7.27 -1.47
N TRP A 600 1.35 8.27 -1.62
CA TRP A 600 2.80 8.08 -1.56
C TRP A 600 3.27 7.44 -0.25
N THR A 601 2.79 7.96 0.88
CA THR A 601 3.13 7.48 2.22
C THR A 601 2.63 6.04 2.42
N ASN A 602 1.38 5.75 2.04
CA ASN A 602 0.84 4.40 2.13
C ASN A 602 1.67 3.38 1.32
N ALA A 603 1.99 3.70 0.05
CA ALA A 603 2.75 2.82 -0.82
C ALA A 603 4.14 2.50 -0.27
N HIS A 604 4.83 3.47 0.34
CA HIS A 604 6.15 3.25 0.93
C HIS A 604 6.09 2.58 2.32
N ASN A 605 5.09 2.91 3.14
CA ASN A 605 4.87 2.24 4.41
C ASN A 605 4.61 0.73 4.19
N SER A 606 3.92 0.38 3.09
CA SER A 606 3.72 -1.01 2.67
C SER A 606 5.00 -1.79 2.39
N LEU A 607 6.14 -1.14 2.11
CA LEU A 607 7.43 -1.85 2.01
C LEU A 607 7.80 -2.55 3.33
N PHE A 608 7.36 -2.00 4.46
CA PHE A 608 7.54 -2.59 5.79
C PHE A 608 6.30 -3.36 6.25
N THR A 609 5.11 -2.77 6.17
CA THR A 609 3.90 -3.37 6.73
C THR A 609 3.47 -4.65 6.02
N GLN A 610 3.91 -4.90 4.78
CA GLN A 610 3.70 -6.18 4.09
C GLN A 610 4.32 -7.39 4.81
N HIS A 611 5.31 -7.18 5.66
CA HIS A 611 6.01 -8.24 6.39
C HIS A 611 5.42 -8.49 7.78
N LEU A 612 4.50 -7.63 8.23
CA LEU A 612 3.72 -7.80 9.45
C LEU A 612 2.50 -8.70 9.16
N ASN A 613 1.94 -9.30 10.21
CA ASN A 613 0.70 -10.04 10.16
C ASN A 613 -0.51 -9.10 10.23
N VAL A 614 -0.62 -8.22 9.22
CA VAL A 614 -1.65 -7.19 9.15
C VAL A 614 -2.22 -7.08 7.73
N LEU A 615 -3.40 -6.48 7.63
CA LEU A 615 -3.99 -6.01 6.39
C LEU A 615 -3.93 -4.47 6.38
N PRO A 616 -3.02 -3.85 5.61
CA PRO A 616 -2.91 -2.40 5.54
C PRO A 616 -4.22 -1.74 5.05
N ASP A 617 -4.77 -0.86 5.88
CA ASP A 617 -5.90 0.00 5.58
C ASP A 617 -5.40 1.38 5.15
N TRP A 618 -5.69 1.74 3.90
CA TRP A 618 -5.27 3.00 3.28
C TRP A 618 -6.24 4.14 3.55
N ASP A 619 -7.13 3.96 4.52
CA ASP A 619 -8.11 4.89 5.04
C ASP A 619 -9.33 5.10 4.13
N MET A 620 -10.39 5.62 4.75
CA MET A 620 -11.60 6.04 4.05
C MET A 620 -11.31 7.14 3.00
N PHE A 621 -12.24 7.35 2.08
CA PHE A 621 -12.20 8.46 1.13
C PHE A 621 -13.61 8.80 0.60
N GLN A 622 -13.75 9.94 -0.06
CA GLN A 622 -14.99 10.37 -0.71
C GLN A 622 -14.98 10.05 -2.20
N THR A 623 -16.08 9.52 -2.71
CA THR A 623 -16.29 9.17 -4.12
C THR A 623 -16.70 10.38 -4.97
N VAL A 624 -17.08 11.49 -4.34
CA VAL A 624 -17.33 12.79 -4.96
C VAL A 624 -16.30 13.81 -4.48
N HIS A 625 -15.19 13.89 -5.21
CA HIS A 625 -14.05 14.76 -4.94
C HIS A 625 -13.12 14.82 -6.18
N ASP A 626 -12.33 15.89 -6.32
CA ASP A 626 -11.36 16.06 -7.42
C ASP A 626 -10.31 14.95 -7.52
N TYR A 627 -10.08 14.24 -6.41
CA TYR A 627 -9.13 13.12 -6.30
C TYR A 627 -9.84 11.76 -6.12
N SER A 628 -11.15 11.64 -6.33
CA SER A 628 -11.88 10.41 -6.02
C SER A 628 -11.38 9.21 -6.81
N SER A 629 -11.20 9.33 -8.13
CA SER A 629 -10.72 8.24 -8.97
C SER A 629 -9.26 7.88 -8.66
N PHE A 630 -8.45 8.88 -8.30
CA PHE A 630 -7.07 8.73 -7.84
C PHE A 630 -7.01 7.91 -6.53
N HIS A 631 -7.85 8.22 -5.55
CA HIS A 631 -7.95 7.45 -4.31
C HIS A 631 -8.56 6.06 -4.52
N ALA A 632 -9.64 5.94 -5.29
CA ALA A 632 -10.28 4.67 -5.61
C ALA A 632 -9.29 3.66 -6.20
N ALA A 633 -8.51 4.08 -7.20
CA ALA A 633 -7.49 3.23 -7.82
C ALA A 633 -6.43 2.75 -6.82
N ALA A 634 -5.94 3.65 -5.97
CA ALA A 634 -4.97 3.31 -4.93
C ALA A 634 -5.54 2.31 -3.90
N ARG A 635 -6.79 2.48 -3.47
CA ARG A 635 -7.45 1.56 -2.53
C ARG A 635 -7.69 0.19 -3.17
N CYS A 636 -8.10 0.13 -4.44
CA CYS A 636 -8.21 -1.15 -5.17
C CYS A 636 -6.88 -1.89 -5.27
N LEU A 637 -5.77 -1.18 -5.47
CA LEU A 637 -4.42 -1.76 -5.54
C LEU A 637 -3.82 -2.13 -4.17
N SER A 638 -4.29 -1.51 -3.09
CA SER A 638 -3.70 -1.66 -1.75
C SER A 638 -3.66 -3.11 -1.27
N GLY A 639 -4.61 -3.93 -1.71
CA GLY A 639 -4.82 -5.27 -1.17
C GLY A 639 -5.49 -5.27 0.20
N GLY A 640 -5.97 -4.11 0.70
CA GLY A 640 -6.72 -3.91 1.94
C GLY A 640 -8.21 -3.61 1.75
N PRO A 641 -8.92 -3.21 2.82
CA PRO A 641 -10.35 -2.86 2.76
C PRO A 641 -10.59 -1.53 2.03
N ILE A 642 -11.84 -1.30 1.61
CA ILE A 642 -12.29 -0.01 1.05
C ILE A 642 -13.47 0.51 1.86
N TYR A 643 -13.25 1.67 2.50
CA TYR A 643 -14.27 2.42 3.21
C TYR A 643 -14.59 3.71 2.46
N VAL A 644 -15.87 3.95 2.18
CA VAL A 644 -16.34 5.25 1.69
C VAL A 644 -16.84 6.10 2.86
N THR A 645 -16.71 7.42 2.75
CA THR A 645 -17.21 8.39 3.76
C THR A 645 -17.92 9.56 3.08
N ASP A 646 -18.69 9.21 2.05
CA ASP A 646 -19.46 10.16 1.26
C ASP A 646 -20.47 10.91 2.11
N VAL A 647 -20.65 12.19 1.80
CA VAL A 647 -21.77 12.98 2.29
C VAL A 647 -23.06 12.27 1.87
N PRO A 648 -24.04 12.07 2.78
CA PRO A 648 -25.27 11.37 2.45
C PRO A 648 -25.99 11.93 1.23
N GLY A 649 -26.15 11.11 0.18
CA GLY A 649 -26.80 11.50 -1.07
C GLY A 649 -25.84 11.98 -2.16
N GLU A 650 -24.56 12.13 -1.87
CA GLU A 650 -23.52 12.55 -2.81
C GLU A 650 -22.59 11.37 -3.12
N HIS A 651 -22.97 10.57 -4.12
CA HIS A 651 -22.25 9.34 -4.46
C HIS A 651 -21.91 9.28 -5.95
N ASN A 652 -20.67 8.91 -6.27
CA ASN A 652 -20.27 8.60 -7.63
C ASN A 652 -20.50 7.10 -7.93
N MET A 653 -21.68 6.79 -8.47
CA MET A 653 -22.08 5.41 -8.75
C MET A 653 -21.19 4.72 -9.78
N ASP A 654 -20.71 5.45 -10.79
CA ASP A 654 -19.81 4.90 -11.80
C ASP A 654 -18.48 4.48 -11.17
N LEU A 655 -17.94 5.31 -10.27
CA LEU A 655 -16.69 5.00 -9.57
C LEU A 655 -16.87 3.83 -8.58
N ILE A 656 -17.96 3.81 -7.80
CA ILE A 656 -18.29 2.68 -6.92
C ILE A 656 -18.41 1.39 -7.74
N GLY A 657 -19.05 1.47 -8.92
CA GLY A 657 -19.17 0.37 -9.86
C GLY A 657 -17.83 -0.12 -10.42
N GLN A 658 -16.79 0.71 -10.48
CA GLN A 658 -15.45 0.27 -10.90
C GLN A 658 -14.68 -0.46 -9.79
N MET A 659 -14.95 -0.15 -8.51
CA MET A 659 -14.28 -0.77 -7.37
C MET A 659 -14.96 -2.05 -6.88
N THR A 660 -16.25 -2.21 -7.18
CA THR A 660 -17.12 -3.22 -6.56
C THR A 660 -17.89 -4.07 -7.55
N GLY A 661 -18.47 -5.17 -7.07
CA GLY A 661 -19.47 -5.96 -7.78
C GLY A 661 -20.49 -6.60 -6.85
N ILE A 662 -21.63 -7.01 -7.40
CA ILE A 662 -22.69 -7.67 -6.65
C ILE A 662 -22.51 -9.19 -6.75
N THR A 663 -22.39 -9.85 -5.61
CA THR A 663 -22.33 -11.32 -5.52
C THR A 663 -23.67 -11.97 -5.89
N PRO A 664 -23.71 -13.27 -6.23
CA PRO A 664 -24.96 -14.01 -6.47
C PRO A 664 -26.00 -13.92 -5.34
N ARG A 665 -25.56 -13.65 -4.11
CA ARG A 665 -26.42 -13.44 -2.94
C ARG A 665 -26.78 -11.97 -2.68
N GLY A 666 -26.45 -11.07 -3.59
CA GLY A 666 -26.83 -9.65 -3.53
C GLY A 666 -25.95 -8.76 -2.66
N LYS A 667 -24.80 -9.27 -2.18
CA LYS A 667 -23.82 -8.49 -1.40
C LYS A 667 -22.90 -7.69 -2.31
N THR A 668 -22.53 -6.48 -1.92
CA THR A 668 -21.48 -5.69 -2.59
C THR A 668 -20.11 -6.06 -2.05
N VAL A 669 -19.22 -6.49 -2.94
CA VAL A 669 -17.83 -6.85 -2.62
C VAL A 669 -16.84 -6.05 -3.44
N ILE A 670 -15.65 -5.83 -2.89
CA ILE A 670 -14.49 -5.24 -3.56
C ILE A 670 -13.61 -6.33 -4.19
N PHE A 671 -12.76 -5.94 -5.14
CA PHE A 671 -11.84 -6.86 -5.83
C PHE A 671 -10.41 -6.71 -5.31
N ARG A 672 -10.18 -7.23 -4.10
CA ARG A 672 -8.91 -7.11 -3.39
C ARG A 672 -7.83 -8.05 -3.95
N PRO A 673 -6.69 -7.55 -4.44
CA PRO A 673 -5.56 -8.39 -4.82
C PRO A 673 -5.05 -9.25 -3.65
N SER A 674 -4.40 -10.38 -3.95
CA SER A 674 -3.92 -11.30 -2.90
C SER A 674 -2.56 -10.89 -2.31
N VAL A 675 -1.81 -10.04 -3.03
CA VAL A 675 -0.53 -9.46 -2.58
C VAL A 675 -0.72 -7.96 -2.38
N LEU A 676 -0.20 -7.45 -1.27
CA LEU A 676 -0.37 -6.05 -0.87
C LEU A 676 0.30 -5.08 -1.86
N GLY A 677 -0.38 -3.95 -2.08
CA GLY A 677 0.10 -2.86 -2.92
C GLY A 677 1.23 -2.10 -2.21
N ARG A 678 2.34 -1.85 -2.93
CA ARG A 678 3.49 -1.09 -2.41
C ARG A 678 4.26 -0.38 -3.52
N ALA A 679 5.11 0.57 -3.13
CA ALA A 679 5.98 1.28 -4.08
C ALA A 679 6.95 0.31 -4.77
N ILE A 680 7.10 0.41 -6.09
CA ILE A 680 8.09 -0.39 -6.85
C ILE A 680 9.50 0.18 -6.71
N HIS A 681 9.62 1.51 -6.63
CA HIS A 681 10.90 2.21 -6.58
C HIS A 681 11.13 2.83 -5.20
N GLN A 682 11.74 2.06 -4.31
CA GLN A 682 11.99 2.42 -2.92
C GLN A 682 12.91 3.62 -2.69
N TYR A 683 13.67 4.07 -3.69
CA TYR A 683 14.63 5.18 -3.55
C TYR A 683 14.20 6.47 -4.28
N VAL A 684 13.07 6.47 -4.95
CA VAL A 684 12.53 7.67 -5.60
C VAL A 684 11.92 8.54 -4.50
N GLY A 685 12.33 9.80 -4.40
CA GLY A 685 11.77 10.74 -3.44
C GLY A 685 10.46 11.37 -3.90
N TYR A 686 9.67 11.87 -2.95
CA TYR A 686 8.39 12.54 -3.23
C TYR A 686 8.52 13.74 -4.20
N HIS A 687 9.67 14.44 -4.16
CA HIS A 687 9.98 15.60 -4.99
C HIS A 687 10.96 15.30 -6.13
N ASP A 688 11.09 14.04 -6.54
CA ASP A 688 11.95 13.65 -7.67
C ASP A 688 11.24 13.74 -9.03
N ASN A 689 10.06 14.37 -9.09
CA ASN A 689 9.29 14.59 -10.32
C ASN A 689 9.13 13.32 -11.17
N SER A 690 8.85 12.21 -10.50
CA SER A 690 8.65 10.90 -11.11
C SER A 690 7.23 10.40 -10.80
N LEU A 691 6.68 9.58 -11.68
CA LEU A 691 5.40 8.91 -11.42
C LEU A 691 5.57 7.89 -10.28
N LEU A 692 4.61 7.86 -9.35
CA LEU A 692 4.57 6.83 -8.32
C LEU A 692 4.04 5.53 -8.95
N LEU A 693 4.85 4.49 -8.88
CA LEU A 693 4.48 3.14 -9.30
C LEU A 693 4.09 2.29 -8.09
N ILE A 694 2.85 1.82 -8.05
CA ILE A 694 2.30 0.94 -7.00
C ILE A 694 2.09 -0.45 -7.59
N GLY A 695 2.88 -1.42 -7.14
CA GLY A 695 2.79 -2.80 -7.59
C GLY A 695 1.95 -3.66 -6.66
N SER A 696 1.09 -4.49 -7.24
CA SER A 696 0.34 -5.54 -6.56
C SER A 696 0.24 -6.78 -7.46
N PHE A 697 -0.25 -7.89 -6.93
CA PHE A 697 -0.39 -9.15 -7.64
C PHE A 697 -1.60 -9.94 -7.12
N HIS A 698 -2.29 -10.67 -7.99
CA HIS A 698 -3.37 -11.55 -7.60
C HIS A 698 -3.26 -12.94 -8.24
N GLY A 699 -3.39 -13.99 -7.43
CA GLY A 699 -3.38 -15.38 -7.87
C GLY A 699 -2.07 -16.11 -7.54
N ALA A 700 -1.88 -17.28 -8.14
CA ALA A 700 -0.69 -18.11 -7.91
C ALA A 700 0.52 -17.60 -8.69
N ALA A 701 1.73 -17.80 -8.15
CA ALA A 701 2.97 -17.49 -8.86
C ALA A 701 3.01 -18.16 -10.26
N GLY A 702 3.45 -17.40 -11.27
CA GLY A 702 3.52 -17.85 -12.66
C GLY A 702 2.17 -18.01 -13.39
N ARG A 703 1.03 -17.79 -12.73
CA ARG A 703 -0.31 -17.83 -13.37
C ARG A 703 -1.23 -16.66 -13.01
N GLY A 704 -0.88 -15.92 -11.96
CA GLY A 704 -1.63 -14.75 -11.50
C GLY A 704 -1.40 -13.52 -12.36
N THR A 705 -2.18 -12.49 -12.07
CA THR A 705 -2.15 -11.20 -12.76
C THR A 705 -1.33 -10.21 -11.95
N SER A 706 -0.41 -9.52 -12.63
CA SER A 706 0.30 -8.39 -12.05
C SER A 706 -0.48 -7.11 -12.25
N PHE A 707 -0.54 -6.27 -11.22
CA PHE A 707 -1.10 -4.93 -11.30
C PHE A 707 -0.02 -3.90 -11.05
N LEU A 708 0.01 -2.87 -11.90
CA LEU A 708 0.85 -1.70 -11.74
C LEU A 708 -0.02 -0.44 -11.83
N GLY A 709 -0.24 0.19 -10.69
CA GLY A 709 -0.80 1.52 -10.63
C GLY A 709 0.26 2.57 -10.93
N VAL A 710 -0.06 3.51 -11.79
CA VAL A 710 0.79 4.64 -12.15
C VAL A 710 0.08 5.91 -11.69
N PHE A 711 0.70 6.69 -10.81
CA PHE A 711 0.07 7.87 -10.20
C PHE A 711 0.94 9.10 -10.40
N ASN A 712 0.35 10.17 -10.93
CA ASN A 712 1.02 11.46 -10.94
C ASN A 712 0.82 12.16 -9.60
N ILE A 713 1.84 12.06 -8.75
CA ILE A 713 1.90 12.75 -7.45
C ILE A 713 2.53 14.15 -7.52
N SER A 714 3.01 14.55 -8.70
CA SER A 714 3.65 15.83 -8.94
C SER A 714 2.61 16.91 -9.27
N PRO A 715 2.90 18.20 -8.97
CA PRO A 715 2.03 19.31 -9.36
C PRO A 715 2.07 19.63 -10.86
N GLN A 716 2.85 18.90 -11.66
CA GLN A 716 2.96 19.08 -13.12
C GLN A 716 2.68 17.77 -13.87
N PRO A 717 2.25 17.82 -15.15
CA PRO A 717 2.16 16.63 -15.99
C PRO A 717 3.52 15.92 -16.10
N LEU A 718 3.49 14.59 -16.11
CA LEU A 718 4.68 13.76 -16.21
C LEU A 718 4.43 12.60 -17.19
N ALA A 719 5.50 12.13 -17.82
CA ALA A 719 5.49 10.89 -18.59
C ALA A 719 6.64 9.98 -18.17
N ASP A 720 6.41 8.68 -18.27
CA ASP A 720 7.38 7.66 -17.93
C ASP A 720 7.34 6.50 -18.93
N LEU A 721 8.49 5.84 -19.08
CA LEU A 721 8.70 4.68 -19.93
C LEU A 721 8.96 3.47 -19.04
N ILE A 722 7.93 2.66 -18.86
CA ILE A 722 7.87 1.62 -17.83
C ILE A 722 8.12 0.24 -18.47
N PRO A 723 9.23 -0.44 -18.17
CA PRO A 723 9.48 -1.78 -18.71
C PRO A 723 8.50 -2.79 -18.09
N LEU A 724 8.10 -3.79 -18.87
CA LEU A 724 7.26 -4.90 -18.39
C LEU A 724 7.90 -5.63 -17.19
N ALA A 725 9.23 -5.63 -17.09
CA ALA A 725 9.96 -6.21 -15.96
C ALA A 725 9.73 -5.49 -14.61
N SER A 726 9.19 -4.26 -14.61
CA SER A 726 8.83 -3.54 -13.36
C SER A 726 7.55 -4.08 -12.71
N PHE A 727 6.77 -4.89 -13.41
CA PHE A 727 5.53 -5.45 -12.90
C PHE A 727 5.82 -6.60 -11.92
N PRO A 728 5.26 -6.58 -10.69
CA PRO A 728 5.47 -7.67 -9.72
C PRO A 728 5.04 -9.03 -10.26
N GLY A 729 5.84 -10.07 -10.04
CA GLY A 729 5.49 -11.45 -10.41
C GLY A 729 5.59 -11.77 -11.90
N VAL A 730 6.03 -10.82 -12.74
CA VAL A 730 6.38 -11.08 -14.15
C VAL A 730 7.66 -11.90 -14.24
N HIS A 731 7.65 -12.94 -15.08
CA HIS A 731 8.76 -13.85 -15.31
C HIS A 731 9.27 -13.78 -16.75
N SER A 732 10.59 -13.77 -16.92
CA SER A 732 11.25 -13.67 -18.24
C SER A 732 10.97 -14.83 -19.20
N SER A 733 10.53 -15.99 -18.69
CA SER A 733 10.18 -17.15 -19.50
C SER A 733 8.73 -17.14 -20.02
N GLN A 734 7.93 -16.14 -19.62
CA GLN A 734 6.51 -16.04 -19.97
C GLN A 734 6.25 -14.85 -20.88
N ARG A 735 5.15 -14.93 -21.63
CA ARG A 735 4.61 -13.82 -22.43
C ARG A 735 3.37 -13.25 -21.75
N TYR A 736 3.19 -11.96 -21.91
CA TYR A 736 2.10 -11.22 -21.28
C TYR A 736 1.41 -10.32 -22.29
N ILE A 737 0.12 -10.10 -22.11
CA ILE A 737 -0.51 -8.88 -22.58
C ILE A 737 -0.65 -7.92 -21.41
N VAL A 738 -0.61 -6.61 -21.69
CA VAL A 738 -0.92 -5.58 -20.71
C VAL A 738 -2.18 -4.86 -21.12
N ARG A 739 -3.07 -4.64 -20.16
CA ARG A 739 -4.33 -3.93 -20.37
C ARG A 739 -4.41 -2.70 -19.49
N ALA A 740 -4.81 -1.56 -20.07
CA ALA A 740 -5.10 -0.34 -19.34
C ALA A 740 -6.55 -0.32 -18.86
N HIS A 741 -6.77 0.12 -17.62
CA HIS A 741 -8.12 0.23 -17.05
C HIS A 741 -8.89 1.40 -17.65
N THR A 742 -8.27 2.59 -17.76
CA THR A 742 -9.01 3.81 -18.13
C THR A 742 -9.53 3.80 -19.57
N THR A 743 -8.78 3.18 -20.49
CA THR A 743 -9.13 3.11 -21.92
C THR A 743 -9.71 1.76 -22.33
N GLY A 744 -9.40 0.70 -21.58
CA GLY A 744 -9.68 -0.67 -22.01
C GLY A 744 -8.87 -1.11 -23.24
N LEU A 745 -7.76 -0.46 -23.56
CA LEU A 745 -6.84 -0.91 -24.61
C LEU A 745 -5.93 -2.04 -24.10
N THR A 746 -5.55 -2.95 -25.00
CA THR A 746 -4.67 -4.08 -24.71
C THR A 746 -3.43 -4.00 -25.59
N SER A 747 -2.28 -4.38 -25.05
CA SER A 747 -1.04 -4.49 -25.83
C SER A 747 -1.07 -5.73 -26.72
N ARG A 748 -0.21 -5.73 -27.75
CA ARG A 748 0.26 -6.98 -28.33
C ARG A 748 0.93 -7.88 -27.27
N PRO A 749 1.08 -9.19 -27.49
CA PRO A 749 1.88 -10.05 -26.62
C PRO A 749 3.33 -9.54 -26.50
N LEU A 750 3.80 -9.38 -25.26
CA LEU A 750 5.11 -8.86 -24.87
C LEU A 750 5.90 -9.92 -24.11
N SER A 751 7.23 -9.91 -24.30
CA SER A 751 8.17 -10.76 -23.57
C SER A 751 9.05 -9.89 -22.67
N PRO A 752 9.13 -10.13 -21.35
CA PRO A 752 9.96 -9.34 -20.46
C PRO A 752 11.44 -9.42 -20.89
N GLY A 753 12.14 -8.28 -20.82
CA GLY A 753 13.52 -8.17 -21.31
C GLY A 753 13.65 -7.84 -22.81
N SER A 754 12.59 -7.97 -23.60
CA SER A 754 12.59 -7.43 -24.96
C SER A 754 12.71 -5.90 -24.93
N SER A 755 13.51 -5.34 -25.84
CA SER A 755 13.68 -3.90 -26.03
C SER A 755 12.39 -3.14 -26.34
N THR A 756 11.35 -3.86 -26.79
CA THR A 756 10.03 -3.31 -27.14
C THR A 756 8.96 -3.59 -26.09
N ALA A 757 9.28 -4.29 -25.00
CA ALA A 757 8.38 -4.55 -23.88
C ALA A 757 8.41 -3.42 -22.86
N ILE A 758 8.21 -2.19 -23.34
CA ILE A 758 8.15 -0.95 -22.55
C ILE A 758 6.81 -0.28 -22.81
N LEU A 759 6.19 0.23 -21.76
CA LEU A 759 4.92 0.92 -21.80
C LEU A 759 5.12 2.41 -21.58
N THR A 760 4.44 3.22 -22.38
CA THR A 760 4.41 4.67 -22.20
C THR A 760 3.22 5.06 -21.33
N ALA A 761 3.49 5.80 -20.26
CA ALA A 761 2.45 6.37 -19.39
C ALA A 761 2.69 7.88 -19.26
N ALA A 762 1.80 8.69 -19.84
CA ALA A 762 1.77 10.14 -19.69
C ALA A 762 0.50 10.53 -18.91
N LEU A 763 0.67 11.26 -17.81
CA LEU A 763 -0.39 11.60 -16.88
C LEU A 763 -0.38 13.10 -16.58
N GLY A 764 -1.54 13.74 -16.72
CA GLY A 764 -1.77 15.08 -16.19
C GLY A 764 -1.69 15.10 -14.66
N VAL A 765 -1.76 16.30 -14.07
CA VAL A 765 -1.83 16.47 -12.61
C VAL A 765 -3.05 15.72 -12.09
N ARG A 766 -2.90 15.01 -10.95
CA ARG A 766 -3.95 14.13 -10.37
C ARG A 766 -4.31 12.91 -11.23
N GLY A 767 -3.60 12.70 -12.34
CA GLY A 767 -3.81 11.57 -13.24
C GLY A 767 -3.37 10.25 -12.61
N TYR A 768 -4.04 9.17 -13.02
CA TYR A 768 -3.65 7.81 -12.67
C TYR A 768 -3.95 6.84 -13.83
N GLU A 769 -3.36 5.66 -13.79
CA GLU A 769 -3.71 4.50 -14.61
C GLU A 769 -3.50 3.21 -13.79
N ILE A 770 -4.23 2.14 -14.12
CA ILE A 770 -3.94 0.78 -13.67
C ILE A 770 -3.63 -0.07 -14.90
N LEU A 771 -2.38 -0.50 -14.99
CA LEU A 771 -1.91 -1.43 -16.01
C LEU A 771 -1.92 -2.84 -15.41
N SER A 772 -2.59 -3.77 -16.07
CA SER A 772 -2.68 -5.17 -15.64
C SER A 772 -1.95 -6.08 -16.63
N ALA A 773 -0.91 -6.78 -16.19
CA ALA A 773 -0.19 -7.75 -17.01
C ALA A 773 -0.72 -9.17 -16.78
N TYR A 774 -1.27 -9.77 -17.83
CA TYR A 774 -1.88 -11.09 -17.82
C TYR A 774 -0.96 -12.11 -18.50
N PRO A 775 -0.56 -13.19 -17.81
CA PRO A 775 0.24 -14.24 -18.43
C PRO A 775 -0.59 -14.98 -19.48
N LEU A 776 0.02 -15.23 -20.64
CA LEU A 776 -0.61 -15.96 -21.74
C LEU A 776 -0.43 -17.47 -21.57
N THR A 777 -1.51 -18.20 -21.81
CA THR A 777 -1.47 -19.66 -21.99
C THR A 777 -1.49 -19.96 -23.49
N THR A 778 -0.52 -20.75 -23.96
CA THR A 778 -0.35 -21.07 -25.38
C THR A 778 -0.84 -22.49 -25.67
N PHE A 779 -1.59 -22.64 -26.77
CA PHE A 779 -2.04 -23.91 -27.31
C PHE A 779 -1.58 -24.04 -28.77
N ASP A 780 -1.06 -25.20 -29.13
CA ASP A 780 -0.63 -25.47 -30.50
C ASP A 780 -1.83 -25.77 -31.40
N ARG A 781 -1.97 -25.03 -32.51
CA ARG A 781 -2.97 -25.32 -33.55
C ARG A 781 -2.35 -26.29 -34.55
N LYS A 782 -3.15 -27.24 -35.05
CA LYS A 782 -2.64 -28.29 -35.96
C LYS A 782 -2.20 -27.76 -37.33
N THR A 783 -2.67 -26.59 -37.74
CA THR A 783 -2.50 -26.10 -39.13
C THR A 783 -2.15 -24.60 -39.26
N THR A 784 -2.27 -23.77 -38.22
CA THR A 784 -2.31 -22.29 -38.35
C THR A 784 -1.64 -21.50 -37.21
N GLY A 785 -0.53 -22.02 -36.66
CA GLY A 785 0.28 -21.31 -35.65
C GLY A 785 -0.14 -21.56 -34.20
N GLN A 786 0.11 -20.61 -33.30
CA GLN A 786 -0.18 -20.74 -31.87
C GLN A 786 -1.41 -19.90 -31.47
N LEU A 787 -2.25 -20.47 -30.60
CA LEU A 787 -3.37 -19.80 -29.96
C LEU A 787 -2.95 -19.36 -28.56
N GLU A 788 -3.01 -18.07 -28.28
CA GLU A 788 -2.68 -17.51 -26.96
C GLU A 788 -3.97 -17.00 -26.29
N VAL A 789 -4.19 -17.41 -25.04
CA VAL A 789 -5.42 -17.12 -24.28
C VAL A 789 -5.08 -16.66 -22.87
N CYS A 790 -5.84 -15.69 -22.35
CA CYS A 790 -5.85 -15.43 -20.90
C CYS A 790 -7.21 -14.92 -20.40
N ASN A 791 -7.47 -15.16 -19.11
CA ASN A 791 -8.69 -14.76 -18.42
C ASN A 791 -8.43 -13.41 -17.76
N LEU A 792 -9.19 -12.38 -18.15
CA LEU A 792 -9.02 -11.01 -17.67
C LEU A 792 -9.81 -10.73 -16.37
N GLY A 793 -10.66 -11.67 -15.95
CA GLY A 793 -11.61 -11.45 -14.87
C GLY A 793 -12.70 -10.47 -15.27
N LEU A 794 -13.22 -9.71 -14.32
CA LEU A 794 -14.29 -8.76 -14.59
C LEU A 794 -13.76 -7.47 -15.23
N VAL A 795 -14.05 -7.25 -16.51
CA VAL A 795 -13.65 -6.01 -17.20
C VAL A 795 -14.43 -4.81 -16.68
N LYS A 796 -13.91 -3.60 -16.91
CA LYS A 796 -14.39 -2.31 -16.36
C LYS A 796 -14.21 -2.16 -14.85
N LYS A 797 -13.61 -3.13 -14.17
CA LYS A 797 -13.24 -3.04 -12.75
C LYS A 797 -11.75 -2.75 -12.62
N MET A 798 -11.40 -1.84 -11.71
CA MET A 798 -10.01 -1.37 -11.49
C MET A 798 -9.01 -2.51 -11.27
N THR A 799 -9.42 -3.52 -10.49
CA THR A 799 -8.63 -4.73 -10.20
C THR A 799 -9.43 -5.99 -10.54
N GLY A 800 -10.12 -5.98 -11.69
CA GLY A 800 -11.08 -7.01 -12.10
C GLY A 800 -10.59 -8.45 -12.10
N ALA A 801 -9.29 -8.67 -12.31
CA ALA A 801 -8.70 -10.01 -12.24
C ALA A 801 -8.77 -10.61 -10.82
N ALA A 802 -8.85 -9.77 -9.77
CA ALA A 802 -9.05 -10.21 -8.39
C ALA A 802 -10.48 -10.72 -8.09
N ALA A 803 -11.39 -10.64 -9.08
CA ALA A 803 -12.67 -11.33 -9.03
C ALA A 803 -12.55 -12.84 -9.31
N ILE A 804 -11.44 -13.29 -9.91
CA ILE A 804 -11.21 -14.70 -10.26
C ILE A 804 -10.89 -15.47 -8.98
N VAL A 805 -11.72 -16.45 -8.64
CA VAL A 805 -11.46 -17.40 -7.54
C VAL A 805 -10.70 -18.61 -8.07
N ARG A 806 -11.11 -19.11 -9.24
CA ARG A 806 -10.52 -20.26 -9.91
C ARG A 806 -10.54 -20.04 -11.42
N SER A 807 -9.50 -20.48 -12.10
CA SER A 807 -9.44 -20.49 -13.56
C SER A 807 -8.61 -21.69 -14.01
N ASN A 808 -9.17 -22.53 -14.88
CA ASN A 808 -8.47 -23.66 -15.49
C ASN A 808 -8.76 -23.72 -16.99
N TYR A 809 -7.76 -24.17 -17.75
CA TYR A 809 -7.92 -24.48 -19.16
C TYR A 809 -7.75 -25.98 -19.40
N GLU A 810 -8.63 -26.55 -20.22
CA GLU A 810 -8.59 -27.97 -20.58
C GLU A 810 -8.85 -28.14 -22.08
N VAL A 811 -8.00 -28.91 -22.76
CA VAL A 811 -8.27 -29.35 -24.13
C VAL A 811 -9.19 -30.56 -24.08
N GLN A 812 -10.39 -30.40 -24.60
CA GLN A 812 -11.42 -31.44 -24.62
C GLN A 812 -11.14 -32.49 -25.70
N HIS A 813 -11.75 -33.68 -25.59
CA HIS A 813 -11.56 -34.78 -26.55
C HIS A 813 -11.97 -34.43 -27.99
N ASN A 814 -12.89 -33.48 -28.16
CA ASN A 814 -13.31 -32.97 -29.46
C ASN A 814 -12.39 -31.86 -30.02
N GLY A 815 -11.29 -31.55 -29.33
CA GLY A 815 -10.31 -30.54 -29.73
C GLY A 815 -10.65 -29.11 -29.33
N ARG A 816 -11.79 -28.84 -28.66
CA ARG A 816 -12.13 -27.52 -28.12
C ARG A 816 -11.34 -27.21 -26.84
N ILE A 817 -11.07 -25.94 -26.58
CA ILE A 817 -10.61 -25.49 -25.27
C ILE A 817 -11.82 -25.20 -24.39
N LEU A 818 -11.77 -25.68 -23.15
CA LEU A 818 -12.65 -25.28 -22.07
C LEU A 818 -11.88 -24.32 -21.14
N LEU A 819 -12.39 -23.11 -20.97
CA LEU A 819 -12.09 -22.27 -19.80
C LEU A 819 -13.17 -22.52 -18.74
N ASP A 820 -12.79 -23.16 -17.63
CA ASP A 820 -13.64 -23.32 -16.44
C ASP A 820 -13.18 -22.31 -15.38
N THR A 821 -14.01 -21.29 -15.12
CA THR A 821 -13.69 -20.23 -14.18
C THR A 821 -14.81 -19.98 -13.17
N SER A 822 -14.42 -19.67 -11.94
CA SER A 822 -15.33 -19.19 -10.89
C SER A 822 -14.97 -17.76 -10.54
N ILE A 823 -15.98 -16.90 -10.43
CA ILE A 823 -15.81 -15.49 -10.06
C ILE A 823 -16.66 -15.08 -8.85
N LYS A 824 -16.17 -14.12 -8.08
CA LYS A 824 -16.81 -13.64 -6.83
C LYS A 824 -18.12 -12.89 -7.05
N ALA A 825 -18.25 -12.18 -8.16
CA ALA A 825 -19.34 -11.24 -8.41
C ALA A 825 -19.86 -11.32 -9.84
N LEU A 826 -21.09 -10.82 -10.02
CA LEU A 826 -21.69 -10.58 -11.31
C LEU A 826 -21.01 -9.37 -12.00
N GLY A 827 -20.96 -9.42 -13.33
CA GLY A 827 -20.37 -8.39 -14.18
C GLY A 827 -20.08 -8.94 -15.57
N VAL A 828 -19.18 -8.29 -16.30
CA VAL A 828 -18.74 -8.74 -17.62
C VAL A 828 -17.37 -9.41 -17.50
N LEU A 829 -17.30 -10.71 -17.80
CA LEU A 829 -16.04 -11.46 -17.85
C LEU A 829 -15.35 -11.19 -19.19
N GLY A 830 -14.07 -10.79 -19.14
CA GLY A 830 -13.23 -10.64 -20.32
C GLY A 830 -12.31 -11.83 -20.52
N VAL A 831 -12.17 -12.30 -21.75
CA VAL A 831 -11.20 -13.32 -22.13
C VAL A 831 -10.45 -12.84 -23.36
N TYR A 832 -9.12 -12.75 -23.28
CA TYR A 832 -8.29 -12.49 -24.45
C TYR A 832 -8.07 -13.79 -25.22
N ILE A 833 -8.27 -13.73 -26.53
CA ILE A 833 -8.04 -14.85 -27.46
C ILE A 833 -7.36 -14.27 -28.71
N SER A 834 -6.12 -14.67 -28.98
CA SER A 834 -5.29 -14.07 -30.04
C SER A 834 -5.89 -14.17 -31.44
N THR A 835 -6.77 -15.14 -31.69
CA THR A 835 -7.40 -15.39 -33.00
C THR A 835 -8.90 -15.06 -33.02
N LEU A 836 -9.44 -14.42 -31.98
CA LEU A 836 -10.85 -14.04 -31.91
C LEU A 836 -11.36 -13.27 -33.13
N PRO A 837 -10.59 -12.37 -33.79
CA PRO A 837 -11.06 -11.68 -34.98
C PRO A 837 -11.50 -12.63 -36.11
N GLU A 838 -10.89 -13.81 -36.20
CA GLU A 838 -11.16 -14.83 -37.23
C GLU A 838 -12.36 -15.73 -36.90
N MET A 839 -12.86 -15.70 -35.66
CA MET A 839 -13.89 -16.63 -35.17
C MET A 839 -15.29 -16.02 -35.20
N ASP A 840 -16.30 -16.82 -35.51
CA ASP A 840 -17.71 -16.46 -35.34
C ASP A 840 -18.20 -16.87 -33.94
N ILE A 841 -18.97 -16.00 -33.28
CA ILE A 841 -19.45 -16.27 -31.92
C ILE A 841 -20.46 -17.43 -31.90
N GLY A 842 -21.37 -17.47 -32.87
CA GLY A 842 -22.44 -18.47 -32.93
C GLY A 842 -21.94 -19.87 -33.31
N GLU A 843 -20.87 -19.94 -34.10
CA GLU A 843 -20.29 -21.22 -34.54
C GLU A 843 -19.22 -21.74 -33.57
N ASN A 844 -18.34 -20.86 -33.11
CA ASN A 844 -17.12 -21.27 -32.42
C ASN A 844 -17.21 -21.25 -30.89
N PHE A 845 -18.25 -20.66 -30.30
CA PHE A 845 -18.33 -20.47 -28.85
C PHE A 845 -19.59 -21.07 -28.23
N ILE A 846 -19.43 -21.65 -27.04
CA ILE A 846 -20.55 -22.01 -26.15
C ILE A 846 -20.20 -21.54 -24.74
N ALA A 847 -21.00 -20.67 -24.16
CA ALA A 847 -20.86 -20.23 -22.78
C ALA A 847 -22.01 -20.75 -21.92
N THR A 848 -21.69 -21.21 -20.71
CA THR A 848 -22.69 -21.68 -19.74
C THR A 848 -22.45 -21.07 -18.37
N ILE A 849 -23.54 -20.82 -17.64
CA ILE A 849 -23.53 -20.51 -16.21
C ILE A 849 -24.28 -21.64 -15.51
N GLN A 850 -23.69 -22.24 -14.48
CA GLN A 850 -24.28 -23.37 -13.75
C GLN A 850 -24.74 -24.52 -14.69
N GLY A 851 -24.00 -24.75 -15.78
CA GLY A 851 -24.31 -25.78 -16.77
C GLY A 851 -25.44 -25.45 -17.75
N GLN A 852 -26.08 -24.28 -17.62
CA GLN A 852 -27.11 -23.81 -18.55
C GLN A 852 -26.51 -22.85 -19.58
N VAL A 853 -26.82 -23.07 -20.86
CA VAL A 853 -26.37 -22.19 -21.95
C VAL A 853 -26.97 -20.80 -21.76
N ILE A 854 -26.12 -19.77 -21.83
CA ILE A 854 -26.54 -18.39 -21.67
C ILE A 854 -27.10 -17.81 -22.98
N PRO A 855 -27.93 -16.74 -22.93
CA PRO A 855 -28.45 -16.11 -24.14
C PRO A 855 -27.31 -15.64 -25.07
N PRO A 856 -27.32 -15.93 -26.38
CA PRO A 856 -26.21 -15.57 -27.27
C PRO A 856 -25.84 -14.08 -27.28
N LYS A 857 -26.83 -13.19 -27.06
CA LYS A 857 -26.63 -11.74 -26.98
C LYS A 857 -25.75 -11.28 -25.81
N THR A 858 -25.50 -12.13 -24.81
CA THR A 858 -24.64 -11.82 -23.66
C THR A 858 -23.19 -12.25 -23.91
N VAL A 859 -22.86 -12.69 -25.12
CA VAL A 859 -21.49 -13.01 -25.55
C VAL A 859 -21.17 -12.16 -26.78
N THR A 860 -20.20 -11.26 -26.65
CA THR A 860 -19.85 -10.31 -27.72
C THR A 860 -18.35 -10.12 -27.83
N LYS A 861 -17.85 -9.76 -29.02
CA LYS A 861 -16.49 -9.21 -29.14
C LYS A 861 -16.49 -7.80 -28.58
N SER A 862 -15.47 -7.42 -27.83
CA SER A 862 -15.35 -6.07 -27.27
C SER A 862 -15.32 -5.04 -28.40
N LYS A 863 -15.99 -3.91 -28.19
CA LYS A 863 -15.97 -2.78 -29.12
C LYS A 863 -14.65 -2.03 -29.11
N ILE A 864 -13.84 -2.21 -28.06
CA ILE A 864 -12.57 -1.52 -27.86
C ILE A 864 -11.42 -2.33 -28.46
N ASP A 865 -11.44 -3.66 -28.29
CA ASP A 865 -10.41 -4.56 -28.80
C ASP A 865 -11.02 -5.88 -29.30
N GLN A 866 -10.84 -6.15 -30.59
CA GLN A 866 -11.43 -7.31 -31.27
C GLN A 866 -10.86 -8.67 -30.81
N HIS A 867 -9.80 -8.67 -30.00
CA HIS A 867 -9.23 -9.89 -29.40
C HIS A 867 -9.86 -10.24 -28.04
N ILE A 868 -10.75 -9.39 -27.52
CA ILE A 868 -11.41 -9.61 -26.23
C ILE A 868 -12.83 -10.11 -26.44
N LEU A 869 -13.12 -11.30 -25.91
CA LEU A 869 -14.48 -11.81 -25.75
C LEU A 869 -15.05 -11.31 -24.42
N GLU A 870 -16.22 -10.69 -24.48
CA GLU A 870 -16.98 -10.24 -23.32
C GLU A 870 -18.17 -11.16 -23.09
N VAL A 871 -18.25 -11.75 -21.89
CA VAL A 871 -19.38 -12.56 -21.42
C VAL A 871 -20.09 -11.78 -20.32
N ASP A 872 -21.26 -11.22 -20.63
CA ASP A 872 -22.10 -10.46 -19.70
C ASP A 872 -22.88 -11.41 -18.77
N ILE A 873 -22.22 -11.77 -17.67
CA ILE A 873 -22.72 -12.71 -16.67
C ILE A 873 -23.90 -12.09 -15.91
N GLU A 874 -23.86 -10.78 -15.64
CA GLU A 874 -24.92 -10.10 -14.90
C GLU A 874 -26.24 -10.09 -15.68
N THR A 875 -26.20 -9.72 -16.96
CA THR A 875 -27.40 -9.75 -17.82
C THR A 875 -27.91 -11.18 -17.97
N ALA A 876 -27.03 -12.15 -18.25
CA ALA A 876 -27.42 -13.55 -18.38
C ALA A 876 -28.07 -14.09 -17.09
N TRP A 877 -27.45 -13.82 -15.94
CA TRP A 877 -27.95 -14.24 -14.62
C TRP A 877 -29.37 -13.73 -14.36
N ASN A 878 -29.61 -12.46 -14.64
CA ASN A 878 -30.90 -11.81 -14.42
C ASN A 878 -31.98 -12.32 -15.39
N GLU A 879 -31.69 -12.43 -16.68
CA GLU A 879 -32.66 -12.90 -17.68
C GLU A 879 -33.07 -14.36 -17.48
N MET A 880 -32.11 -15.20 -17.13
CA MET A 880 -32.33 -16.62 -16.86
C MET A 880 -32.92 -16.86 -15.45
N LYS A 881 -32.99 -15.82 -14.60
CA LYS A 881 -33.45 -15.90 -13.20
C LYS A 881 -32.71 -16.96 -12.39
N LEU A 882 -31.40 -17.03 -12.58
CA LEU A 882 -30.54 -17.99 -11.90
C LEU A 882 -30.51 -17.71 -10.40
N LYS A 883 -30.27 -18.77 -9.62
CA LYS A 883 -30.21 -18.70 -8.17
C LYS A 883 -28.80 -19.03 -7.67
N PRO A 884 -28.33 -18.39 -6.59
CA PRO A 884 -27.04 -18.72 -6.00
C PRO A 884 -26.98 -20.20 -5.61
N GLY A 885 -25.86 -20.84 -5.92
CA GLY A 885 -25.57 -22.20 -5.50
C GLY A 885 -25.07 -22.27 -4.04
N TRP A 886 -24.47 -23.40 -3.68
CA TRP A 886 -23.84 -23.58 -2.37
C TRP A 886 -22.68 -22.60 -2.15
N ALA A 887 -21.85 -22.38 -3.16
CA ALA A 887 -20.83 -21.33 -3.17
C ALA A 887 -21.45 -19.95 -3.49
N ASN A 888 -20.93 -18.86 -2.89
CA ASN A 888 -21.30 -17.49 -3.24
C ASN A 888 -20.49 -16.96 -4.44
N GLU A 889 -20.35 -17.80 -5.45
CA GLU A 889 -19.54 -17.58 -6.65
C GLU A 889 -20.36 -17.92 -7.89
N VAL A 890 -19.94 -17.41 -9.04
CA VAL A 890 -20.52 -17.78 -10.34
C VAL A 890 -19.52 -18.61 -11.11
N GLN A 891 -19.86 -19.88 -11.35
CA GLN A 891 -19.11 -20.72 -12.28
C GLN A 891 -19.56 -20.43 -13.71
N VAL A 892 -18.59 -20.10 -14.56
CA VAL A 892 -18.74 -19.92 -16.00
C VAL A 892 -17.86 -20.92 -16.71
N LYS A 893 -18.44 -21.65 -17.66
CA LYS A 893 -17.69 -22.52 -18.58
C LYS A 893 -17.81 -21.97 -19.99
N LEU A 894 -16.67 -21.63 -20.58
CA LEU A 894 -16.58 -21.16 -21.95
C LEU A 894 -15.84 -22.20 -22.79
N PHE A 895 -16.53 -22.76 -23.78
CA PHE A 895 -15.96 -23.67 -24.76
C PHE A 895 -15.71 -22.90 -26.05
N PHE A 896 -14.51 -23.06 -26.63
CA PHE A 896 -14.18 -22.45 -27.91
C PHE A 896 -13.21 -23.30 -28.73
N ASP A 897 -13.27 -23.12 -30.06
CA ASP A 897 -12.50 -23.91 -31.01
C ASP A 897 -11.00 -23.55 -31.01
N VAL A 898 -10.15 -24.55 -31.28
CA VAL A 898 -8.69 -24.38 -31.45
C VAL A 898 -8.28 -24.22 -32.92
N ILE A 899 -9.25 -24.38 -33.85
CA ILE A 899 -9.08 -24.66 -35.31
C ILE A 899 -7.70 -24.31 -35.84
#